data_AF-A0A4P9XBF6-F1
#
_entry.id   AF-A0A4P9XBF6-F1
#
_cell.length_a   1.000
_cell.length_b   1.000
_cell.length_c   1.000
_cell.angle_alpha   90.00
_cell.angle_beta   90.00
_cell.angle_gamma   90.00
#
_symmetry.space_group_name_H-M   'P 1'
#
loop_
_entity.id
_entity.type
_entity.pdbx_description
1 polymer ?
#
loop_
_entity_poly.entity_id
_entity_poly.type
_entity_poly.pdbx_seq_one_letter_code
_entity_poly.pdbx_strand_id
1 'polypeptide(L)'
;MTAAWSSLLGGASGHHDAASSMTHLWRRENRDTTDRRSPWFWSPWLSEIYIIVLAVFSFFWIVSLGVFIIRRKHHAVSSCGVTLTVIGSLSGYLVCVAFLLNTIVYAWPCFATLWSINLFLTTWMACLIARAIRHASRYRPGVSAVVTPMTRDPGDFVTGTTMSRSTVSRGKHNDGADASIRQGQGQDQGQGPDSAHFRRYRGIELNRIPDSWKFMKPLKQLIRRTLHSIRMSDNYLIAWIVLMFLGEILVTIVIQIFSTNCRIRPVMDARFCHLSWEYIPVLLVLTPMLICACPLLYWIFRYIRSAHGVRKDLLISVLVGGPMVFLFIISCVWLEHVVAWQPWTPSNWLVISLISSQVSSVLMPTLRSFFQDWDRRRRIQPGVDAFLSVLEDPVLFAEFREVAVADLTIESTVFLYELRLLEELASTHYLWKATVQPLLRQPPPAMRKAPSRTLSRFVVLRDAPPMPSEPGPDPDAAEDAGPMARPARPAPPAMSACGSTTSAPAATDAGSQPLPDAVVSELRSGRLDGAASTLLSSSRPSSLSSGNGRRAVVPLDWEVPEKLRPRYIGIYRTFIERQAPMQIVLSAPLRHALQMAFSDPAARLTLDVFNDAKNEVLSRLYVTTYRTFLRHRQVQNTNHARTQRDEIARMAELWA
;
A
#
# COMPACT_ATOMS: atom_id res chain seq x y z
N MET A 1 22.47 56.27 -28.87
CA MET A 1 21.83 56.78 -27.64
C MET A 1 22.80 57.24 -26.56
N THR A 2 24.12 57.07 -26.71
CA THR A 2 25.14 57.56 -25.75
C THR A 2 25.82 58.88 -26.14
N ALA A 3 25.50 59.46 -27.31
CA ALA A 3 26.06 60.75 -27.76
C ALA A 3 25.15 61.97 -27.52
N ALA A 4 23.93 61.77 -26.99
CA ALA A 4 22.94 62.83 -26.78
C ALA A 4 22.93 63.41 -25.35
N TRP A 5 23.84 62.94 -24.47
CA TRP A 5 23.89 63.34 -23.06
C TRP A 5 25.04 64.31 -22.73
N SER A 6 26.04 64.45 -23.61
CA SER A 6 27.18 65.33 -23.38
C SER A 6 26.93 66.80 -23.76
N SER A 7 25.89 67.09 -24.54
CA SER A 7 25.55 68.45 -25.00
C SER A 7 24.65 69.25 -24.03
N LEU A 8 24.16 68.63 -22.94
CA LEU A 8 23.28 69.28 -21.96
C LEU A 8 23.98 69.78 -20.69
N LEU A 9 25.29 69.56 -20.54
CA LEU A 9 26.06 69.95 -19.34
C LEU A 9 27.01 71.14 -19.56
N GLY A 10 27.05 71.71 -20.78
CA GLY A 10 27.90 72.84 -21.12
C GLY A 10 27.22 74.20 -20.91
N GLY A 11 26.92 74.58 -19.67
CA GLY A 11 26.46 75.95 -19.39
C GLY A 11 25.69 76.14 -18.10
N ALA A 12 26.36 76.07 -16.95
CA ALA A 12 25.77 76.51 -15.68
C ALA A 12 26.83 76.85 -14.61
N SER A 13 27.72 77.81 -14.89
CA SER A 13 28.67 78.34 -13.89
C SER A 13 28.06 79.45 -13.02
N GLY A 14 26.78 79.36 -12.65
CA GLY A 14 26.07 80.42 -11.92
C GLY A 14 24.90 79.98 -11.02
N HIS A 15 24.72 78.68 -10.76
CA HIS A 15 23.54 78.17 -10.02
C HIS A 15 23.87 77.24 -8.83
N HIS A 16 25.01 77.45 -8.18
CA HIS A 16 25.35 76.65 -6.99
C HIS A 16 24.52 76.98 -5.73
N ASP A 17 23.91 78.17 -5.65
CA ASP A 17 23.16 78.57 -4.44
C ASP A 17 21.66 78.20 -4.45
N ALA A 18 21.09 77.86 -5.61
CA ALA A 18 19.69 77.43 -5.70
C ALA A 18 19.50 75.94 -5.33
N ALA A 19 20.48 75.08 -5.65
CA ALA A 19 20.41 73.65 -5.38
C ALA A 19 20.57 73.30 -3.89
N SER A 20 21.32 74.09 -3.13
CA SER A 20 21.44 73.93 -1.67
C SER A 20 20.15 74.31 -0.94
N SER A 21 19.47 75.38 -1.39
CA SER A 21 18.21 75.82 -0.80
C SER A 21 17.06 74.83 -1.06
N MET A 22 17.01 74.24 -2.27
CA MET A 22 15.98 73.26 -2.63
C MET A 22 16.20 71.90 -1.93
N THR A 23 17.45 71.49 -1.67
CA THR A 23 17.74 70.29 -0.87
C THR A 23 17.42 70.50 0.62
N HIS A 24 17.58 71.71 1.15
CA HIS A 24 17.16 72.05 2.51
C HIS A 24 15.63 72.15 2.66
N LEU A 25 14.90 72.70 1.68
CA LEU A 25 13.44 72.73 1.68
C LEU A 25 12.83 71.33 1.53
N TRP A 26 13.36 70.50 0.61
CA TRP A 26 12.92 69.11 0.47
C TRP A 26 13.20 68.26 1.72
N ARG A 27 14.33 68.52 2.40
CA ARG A 27 14.69 67.86 3.67
C ARG A 27 13.83 68.34 4.86
N ARG A 28 13.25 69.55 4.80
CA ARG A 28 12.32 70.05 5.83
C ARG A 28 10.89 69.54 5.61
N GLU A 29 10.43 69.51 4.35
CA GLU A 29 9.08 69.06 4.00
C GLU A 29 8.89 67.53 4.14
N ASN A 30 9.95 66.74 3.91
CA ASN A 30 9.93 65.30 4.23
C ASN A 30 10.03 64.99 5.73
N ARG A 31 10.49 65.94 6.56
CA ARG A 31 10.62 65.74 8.02
C ARG A 31 9.30 65.95 8.75
N ASP A 32 8.43 66.85 8.27
CA ASP A 32 7.11 67.08 8.86
C ASP A 32 6.02 66.13 8.33
N THR A 33 6.21 65.53 7.15
CA THR A 33 5.29 64.51 6.60
C THR A 33 5.54 63.10 7.13
N THR A 34 6.72 62.82 7.71
CA THR A 34 7.01 61.52 8.33
C THR A 34 6.40 61.37 9.72
N ASP A 35 6.18 62.46 10.46
CA ASP A 35 5.62 62.41 11.83
C ASP A 35 4.07 62.36 11.88
N ARG A 36 3.40 62.69 10.76
CA ARG A 36 1.92 62.67 10.64
C ARG A 36 1.36 61.53 9.79
N ARG A 37 2.20 60.65 9.23
CA ARG A 37 1.74 59.31 8.80
C ARG A 37 1.56 58.45 10.04
N SER A 38 0.47 58.79 10.68
CA SER A 38 0.00 58.31 11.94
C SER A 38 -0.10 56.76 11.94
N PRO A 39 0.17 56.11 13.08
CA PRO A 39 0.36 54.66 13.23
C PRO A 39 -0.90 53.79 12.98
N TRP A 40 -1.92 54.32 12.29
CA TRP A 40 -3.25 53.74 12.12
C TRP A 40 -3.33 52.51 11.22
N PHE A 41 -2.22 52.00 10.69
CA PHE A 41 -2.31 51.01 9.61
C PHE A 41 -2.15 49.56 10.01
N TRP A 42 -1.76 49.28 11.26
CA TRP A 42 -1.93 47.95 11.84
C TRP A 42 -2.82 48.09 13.05
N SER A 43 -4.10 47.77 12.86
CA SER A 43 -5.02 47.81 13.97
C SER A 43 -4.60 46.77 15.01
N PRO A 44 -4.47 47.13 16.30
CA PRO A 44 -4.04 46.22 17.37
C PRO A 44 -4.79 44.88 17.41
N TRP A 45 -6.06 44.88 16.98
CA TRP A 45 -6.86 43.66 16.93
C TRP A 45 -6.34 42.62 15.93
N LEU A 46 -5.64 43.02 14.86
CA LEU A 46 -5.16 42.06 13.87
C LEU A 46 -4.01 41.21 14.42
N SER A 47 -3.04 41.84 15.11
CA SER A 47 -1.94 41.09 15.73
C SER A 47 -2.46 40.16 16.83
N GLU A 48 -3.47 40.58 17.60
CA GLU A 48 -4.16 39.73 18.58
C GLU A 48 -4.79 38.50 17.92
N ILE A 49 -5.48 38.66 16.78
CA ILE A 49 -6.04 37.52 16.03
C ILE A 49 -4.94 36.56 15.59
N TYR A 50 -3.84 37.07 15.01
CA TYR A 50 -2.75 36.19 14.57
C TYR A 50 -2.05 35.47 15.72
N ILE A 51 -1.95 36.08 16.91
CA ILE A 51 -1.44 35.42 18.12
C ILE A 51 -2.36 34.26 18.54
N ILE A 52 -3.68 34.47 18.55
CA ILE A 52 -4.65 33.41 18.85
C ILE A 52 -4.56 32.29 17.80
N VAL A 53 -4.51 32.65 16.51
CA VAL A 53 -4.37 31.69 15.42
C VAL A 53 -3.08 30.88 15.59
N LEU A 54 -1.94 31.53 15.87
CA LEU A 54 -0.67 30.87 16.11
C LEU A 54 -0.74 29.91 17.31
N ALA A 55 -1.35 30.33 18.42
CA ALA A 55 -1.49 29.48 19.62
C ALA A 55 -2.35 28.23 19.35
N VAL A 56 -3.52 28.41 18.74
CA VAL A 56 -4.42 27.30 18.37
C VAL A 56 -3.76 26.36 17.36
N PHE A 57 -3.10 26.95 16.35
CA PHE A 57 -2.37 26.22 15.33
C PHE A 57 -1.22 25.39 15.93
N SER A 58 -0.39 25.98 16.80
CA SER A 58 0.70 25.29 17.47
C SER A 58 0.19 24.16 18.35
N PHE A 59 -0.89 24.38 19.11
CA PHE A 59 -1.52 23.32 19.89
C PHE A 59 -1.99 22.16 19.00
N PHE A 60 -2.72 22.46 17.93
CA PHE A 60 -3.15 21.45 16.95
C PHE A 60 -1.97 20.66 16.36
N TRP A 61 -0.89 21.35 15.98
CA TRP A 61 0.27 20.72 15.37
C TRP A 61 1.02 19.81 16.33
N ILE A 62 1.26 20.28 17.56
CA ILE A 62 1.96 19.53 18.61
C ILE A 62 1.14 18.29 19.02
N VAL A 63 -0.17 18.45 19.25
CA VAL A 63 -1.04 17.34 19.64
C VAL A 63 -1.13 16.31 18.52
N SER A 64 -1.38 16.73 17.27
CA SER A 64 -1.47 15.80 16.15
C SER A 64 -0.17 15.03 15.91
N LEU A 65 0.98 15.70 15.98
CA LEU A 65 2.29 15.07 15.86
C LEU A 65 2.62 14.15 17.06
N GLY A 66 2.29 14.58 18.28
CA GLY A 66 2.49 13.80 19.49
C GLY A 66 1.71 12.49 19.46
N VAL A 67 0.42 12.53 19.10
CA VAL A 67 -0.42 11.34 18.96
C VAL A 67 0.09 10.43 17.84
N PHE A 68 0.55 10.99 16.71
CA PHE A 68 1.18 10.22 15.63
C PHE A 68 2.45 9.48 16.11
N ILE A 69 3.30 10.14 16.90
CA ILE A 69 4.52 9.54 17.47
C ILE A 69 4.18 8.44 18.48
N ILE A 70 3.21 8.66 19.36
CA ILE A 70 2.74 7.64 20.32
C ILE A 70 2.26 6.40 19.57
N ARG A 71 1.56 6.59 18.45
CA ARG A 71 1.01 5.50 17.63
C ARG A 71 1.97 4.94 16.57
N ARG A 72 3.26 5.29 16.61
CA ARG A 72 4.27 4.85 15.62
C ARG A 72 4.38 3.34 15.42
N LYS A 73 4.02 2.54 16.43
CA LYS A 73 4.04 1.06 16.36
C LYS A 73 2.85 0.48 15.59
N HIS A 74 1.77 1.24 15.42
CA HIS A 74 0.60 0.77 14.70
C HIS A 74 0.88 0.63 13.20
N HIS A 75 0.44 -0.47 12.57
CA HIS A 75 0.76 -0.79 11.18
C HIS A 75 0.41 0.35 10.19
N ALA A 76 -0.76 0.97 10.36
CA ALA A 76 -1.19 2.09 9.51
C ALA A 76 -0.29 3.34 9.60
N VAL A 77 0.42 3.52 10.72
CA VAL A 77 1.32 4.66 10.95
C VAL A 77 2.74 4.31 10.54
N SER A 78 3.21 3.12 10.89
CA SER A 78 4.57 2.65 10.58
C SER A 78 4.83 2.55 9.07
N SER A 79 3.79 2.25 8.29
CA SER A 79 3.84 2.22 6.83
C SER A 79 4.14 3.58 6.18
N CYS A 80 3.75 4.69 6.81
CA CYS A 80 3.90 6.05 6.27
C CYS A 80 5.34 6.58 6.35
N GLY A 81 6.26 5.85 6.99
CA GLY A 81 7.62 6.33 7.22
C GLY A 81 7.65 7.40 8.31
N VAL A 82 7.55 6.94 9.56
CA VAL A 82 7.43 7.77 10.76
C VAL A 82 8.51 8.85 10.79
N THR A 83 9.78 8.49 10.60
CA THR A 83 10.90 9.45 10.66
C THR A 83 10.78 10.55 9.61
N LEU A 84 10.52 10.19 8.35
CA LEU A 84 10.37 11.16 7.26
C LEU A 84 9.15 12.07 7.47
N THR A 85 8.06 11.51 8.01
CA THR A 85 6.84 12.27 8.31
C THR A 85 7.06 13.25 9.47
N VAL A 86 7.79 12.84 10.50
CA VAL A 86 8.14 13.72 11.64
C VAL A 86 9.07 14.84 11.20
N ILE A 87 10.13 14.55 10.43
CA ILE A 87 11.05 15.58 9.91
C ILE A 87 10.29 16.56 9.01
N GLY A 88 9.45 16.05 8.10
CA GLY A 88 8.63 16.90 7.23
C GLY A 88 7.65 17.76 8.03
N SER A 89 6.95 17.19 9.02
CA SER A 89 6.00 17.90 9.87
C SER A 89 6.66 18.99 10.72
N LEU A 90 7.82 18.71 11.31
CA LEU A 90 8.59 19.70 12.07
C LEU A 90 9.06 20.84 11.17
N SER A 91 9.55 20.52 9.98
CA SER A 91 9.98 21.53 9.00
C SER A 91 8.79 22.42 8.58
N GLY A 92 7.65 21.82 8.24
CA GLY A 92 6.42 22.56 7.93
C GLY A 92 5.94 23.47 9.07
N TYR A 93 6.03 22.99 10.31
CA TYR A 93 5.71 23.79 11.51
C TYR A 93 6.58 25.03 11.61
N LEU A 94 7.90 24.88 11.46
CA LEU A 94 8.84 26.00 11.56
C LEU A 94 8.59 27.06 10.48
N VAL A 95 8.26 26.65 9.24
CA VAL A 95 7.86 27.59 8.18
C VAL A 95 6.57 28.34 8.55
N CYS A 96 5.54 27.62 9.01
CA CYS A 96 4.27 28.24 9.40
C CYS A 96 4.44 29.23 10.55
N VAL A 97 5.20 28.86 11.59
CA VAL A 97 5.49 29.75 12.72
C VAL A 97 6.24 30.99 12.24
N ALA A 98 7.27 30.84 11.40
CA ALA A 98 7.99 31.98 10.85
C ALA A 98 7.09 32.93 10.05
N PHE A 99 6.16 32.41 9.25
CA PHE A 99 5.21 33.24 8.49
C PHE A 99 4.16 33.93 9.35
N LEU A 100 3.65 33.25 10.39
CA LEU A 100 2.71 33.87 11.32
C LEU A 100 3.42 34.91 12.19
N LEU A 101 4.65 34.64 12.65
CA LEU A 101 5.46 35.61 13.39
C LEU A 101 5.86 36.81 12.54
N ASN A 102 6.15 36.62 11.24
CA ASN A 102 6.37 37.72 10.30
C ASN A 102 5.13 38.64 10.16
N THR A 103 3.93 38.13 10.49
CA THR A 103 2.70 38.92 10.49
C THR A 103 2.43 39.58 11.85
N ILE A 104 2.87 38.96 12.94
CA ILE A 104 2.66 39.46 14.32
C ILE A 104 3.72 40.51 14.71
N VAL A 105 4.98 40.24 14.39
CA VAL A 105 6.13 41.03 14.81
C VAL A 105 6.39 42.11 13.77
N TYR A 106 6.14 43.37 14.14
CA TYR A 106 6.26 44.52 13.25
C TYR A 106 7.65 44.65 12.59
N ALA A 107 8.71 44.33 13.33
CA ALA A 107 10.10 44.38 12.88
C ALA A 107 10.68 42.97 12.69
N TRP A 108 9.96 42.10 11.97
CA TRP A 108 10.45 40.76 11.70
C TRP A 108 11.62 40.80 10.69
N PRO A 109 12.78 40.21 11.03
CA PRO A 109 13.94 40.30 10.16
C PRO A 109 13.77 39.45 8.89
N CYS A 110 13.99 40.05 7.72
CA CYS A 110 13.84 39.35 6.44
C CYS A 110 14.74 38.12 6.29
N PHE A 111 15.93 38.12 6.90
CA PHE A 111 16.77 36.93 6.87
C PHE A 111 16.10 35.74 7.58
N ALA A 112 15.31 35.94 8.64
CA ALA A 112 14.65 34.83 9.33
C ALA A 112 13.58 34.18 8.43
N THR A 113 12.84 34.98 7.65
CA THR A 113 11.92 34.47 6.63
C THR A 113 12.68 33.74 5.51
N LEU A 114 13.75 34.35 4.99
CA LEU A 114 14.59 33.74 3.95
C LEU A 114 15.12 32.36 4.37
N TRP A 115 15.70 32.27 5.56
CA TRP A 115 16.23 31.02 6.12
C TRP A 115 15.12 29.99 6.34
N SER A 116 13.98 30.42 6.89
CA SER A 116 12.86 29.51 7.15
C SER A 116 12.33 28.89 5.87
N ILE A 117 12.17 29.69 4.82
CA ILE A 117 11.72 29.20 3.51
C ILE A 117 12.78 28.30 2.87
N ASN A 118 14.03 28.76 2.72
CA ASN A 118 15.04 27.99 1.99
C ASN A 118 15.40 26.68 2.70
N LEU A 119 15.42 26.64 4.03
CA LEU A 119 15.80 25.44 4.76
C LEU A 119 14.62 24.50 5.02
N PHE A 120 13.53 25.01 5.58
CA PHE A 120 12.48 24.15 6.10
C PHE A 120 11.40 23.84 5.05
N LEU A 121 11.11 24.77 4.12
CA LEU A 121 10.13 24.47 3.06
C LEU A 121 10.69 23.44 2.07
N THR A 122 11.97 23.59 1.68
CA THR A 122 12.67 22.62 0.82
C THR A 122 12.79 21.25 1.51
N THR A 123 13.07 21.22 2.82
CA THR A 123 13.14 19.96 3.59
C THR A 123 11.78 19.28 3.69
N TRP A 124 10.71 20.04 3.98
CA TRP A 124 9.34 19.51 3.98
C TRP A 124 9.00 18.87 2.63
N MET A 125 9.36 19.56 1.54
CA MET A 125 9.20 19.08 0.18
C MET A 125 10.01 17.81 -0.10
N ALA A 126 11.31 17.82 0.20
CA ALA A 126 12.18 16.65 0.05
C ALA A 126 11.64 15.44 0.81
N CYS A 127 11.10 15.64 2.02
CA CYS A 127 10.44 14.58 2.80
C CYS A 127 9.19 14.03 2.08
N LEU A 128 8.38 14.87 1.44
CA LEU A 128 7.22 14.45 0.67
C LEU A 128 7.62 13.56 -0.52
N ILE A 129 8.64 13.96 -1.29
CA ILE A 129 9.19 13.11 -2.38
C ILE A 129 9.78 11.82 -1.84
N ALA A 130 10.58 11.88 -0.78
CA ALA A 130 11.22 10.71 -0.21
C ALA A 130 10.17 9.67 0.25
N ARG A 131 9.05 10.13 0.85
CA ARG A 131 7.91 9.27 1.21
C ARG A 131 7.26 8.64 -0.02
N ALA A 132 7.06 9.42 -1.09
CA ALA A 132 6.54 8.90 -2.34
C ALA A 132 7.47 7.83 -2.95
N ILE A 133 8.76 8.12 -3.09
CA ILE A 133 9.77 7.19 -3.61
C ILE A 133 9.82 5.90 -2.79
N ARG A 134 9.84 6.00 -1.46
CA ARG A 134 9.79 4.86 -0.54
C ARG A 134 8.57 3.98 -0.77
N HIS A 135 7.41 4.60 -1.01
CA HIS A 135 6.18 3.85 -1.29
C HIS A 135 6.24 3.16 -2.66
N ALA A 136 6.79 3.83 -3.69
CA ALA A 136 7.00 3.22 -5.01
C ALA A 136 7.96 2.03 -4.97
N SER A 137 9.05 2.13 -4.22
CA SER A 137 10.07 1.07 -4.16
C SER A 137 9.54 -0.19 -3.47
N ARG A 138 8.64 -0.07 -2.49
CA ARG A 138 8.02 -1.21 -1.79
C ARG A 138 6.97 -1.95 -2.63
N TYR A 139 6.24 -1.26 -3.50
CA TYR A 139 5.14 -1.88 -4.26
C TYR A 139 5.62 -2.85 -5.35
N ARG A 140 6.82 -2.64 -5.87
CA ARG A 140 7.25 -3.24 -7.13
C ARG A 140 7.71 -4.71 -7.07
N PRO A 141 8.50 -5.15 -6.07
CA PRO A 141 9.02 -6.51 -6.04
C PRO A 141 7.91 -7.57 -6.00
N GLY A 142 6.83 -7.30 -5.25
CA GLY A 142 5.72 -8.24 -5.08
C GLY A 142 4.97 -8.53 -6.38
N VAL A 143 4.76 -7.53 -7.25
CA VAL A 143 4.00 -7.74 -8.50
C VAL A 143 4.81 -8.53 -9.51
N SER A 144 6.10 -8.22 -9.68
CA SER A 144 6.93 -8.92 -10.67
C SER A 144 7.22 -10.37 -10.27
N ALA A 145 7.45 -10.63 -8.97
CA ALA A 145 7.71 -11.98 -8.49
C ALA A 145 6.49 -12.92 -8.60
N VAL A 146 5.27 -12.38 -8.54
CA VAL A 146 4.03 -13.16 -8.60
C VAL A 146 3.64 -13.57 -10.02
N VAL A 147 3.91 -12.72 -11.00
CA VAL A 147 3.45 -12.95 -12.38
C VAL A 147 4.32 -14.00 -13.09
N THR A 148 5.59 -14.15 -12.72
CA THR A 148 6.53 -15.04 -13.44
C THR A 148 6.38 -16.54 -13.15
N PRO A 149 6.10 -17.03 -11.92
CA PRO A 149 6.02 -18.47 -11.66
C PRO A 149 4.69 -19.09 -12.06
N MET A 150 3.58 -18.34 -12.09
CA MET A 150 2.26 -18.90 -12.47
C MET A 150 2.12 -19.25 -13.95
N THR A 151 3.03 -18.78 -14.80
CA THR A 151 3.05 -19.11 -16.23
C THR A 151 3.92 -20.32 -16.55
N ARG A 152 4.63 -20.88 -15.57
CA ARG A 152 5.46 -22.06 -15.79
C ARG A 152 4.62 -23.29 -15.50
N ASP A 153 4.33 -24.08 -16.54
CA ASP A 153 3.54 -25.30 -16.38
C ASP A 153 4.23 -26.24 -15.39
N PRO A 154 3.49 -26.78 -14.39
CA PRO A 154 4.06 -27.69 -13.39
C PRO A 154 4.66 -28.97 -13.98
N GLY A 155 4.39 -29.28 -15.26
CA GLY A 155 4.97 -30.40 -15.99
C GLY A 155 6.47 -30.23 -16.33
N ASP A 156 6.97 -29.01 -16.47
CA ASP A 156 8.35 -28.76 -16.93
C ASP A 156 9.41 -28.98 -15.84
N PHE A 157 9.00 -29.15 -14.57
CA PHE A 157 9.94 -29.35 -13.46
C PHE A 157 10.17 -30.84 -13.11
N VAL A 158 9.37 -31.75 -13.67
CA VAL A 158 9.43 -33.19 -13.34
C VAL A 158 10.33 -33.95 -14.32
N THR A 159 10.58 -33.43 -15.51
CA THR A 159 11.60 -33.95 -16.44
C THR A 159 12.97 -33.39 -16.09
N GLY A 160 13.46 -33.78 -14.91
CA GLY A 160 14.89 -33.85 -14.62
C GLY A 160 15.55 -34.93 -15.49
N THR A 161 15.46 -34.81 -16.80
CA THR A 161 16.36 -35.49 -17.72
C THR A 161 17.62 -34.63 -17.74
N THR A 162 18.60 -35.07 -16.95
CA THR A 162 20.03 -34.86 -17.16
C THR A 162 20.38 -33.70 -18.09
N MET A 163 20.93 -32.61 -17.53
CA MET A 163 21.81 -31.72 -18.29
C MET A 163 23.01 -32.54 -18.79
N SER A 164 22.79 -33.33 -19.84
CA SER A 164 23.84 -33.88 -20.66
C SER A 164 24.40 -32.71 -21.43
N ARG A 165 25.60 -32.31 -21.02
CA ARG A 165 26.47 -31.35 -21.69
C ARG A 165 26.79 -31.90 -23.08
N SER A 166 25.87 -31.74 -24.03
CA SER A 166 26.18 -31.96 -25.45
C SER A 166 26.98 -30.76 -25.95
N THR A 167 28.29 -30.94 -25.93
CA THR A 167 29.20 -30.26 -26.86
C THR A 167 28.61 -30.39 -28.26
N VAL A 168 28.18 -29.27 -28.82
CA VAL A 168 27.75 -29.14 -30.21
C VAL A 168 28.95 -29.44 -31.10
N SER A 169 29.07 -30.70 -31.52
CA SER A 169 29.82 -31.06 -32.71
C SER A 169 28.97 -30.67 -33.91
N ARG A 170 29.47 -29.69 -34.66
CA ARG A 170 28.91 -29.14 -35.88
C ARG A 170 29.10 -30.16 -37.02
N GLY A 171 28.24 -31.18 -37.06
CA GLY A 171 28.12 -32.08 -38.19
C GLY A 171 27.18 -31.50 -39.25
N LYS A 172 27.74 -31.02 -40.37
CA LYS A 172 27.01 -30.84 -41.63
C LYS A 172 26.57 -32.22 -42.10
N HIS A 173 25.28 -32.45 -42.28
CA HIS A 173 24.81 -33.50 -43.18
C HIS A 173 23.64 -33.02 -44.03
N ASN A 174 23.79 -33.35 -45.31
CA ASN A 174 23.03 -32.94 -46.48
C ASN A 174 21.55 -33.29 -46.47
N ASP A 175 20.86 -32.51 -47.30
CA ASP A 175 19.53 -32.69 -47.86
C ASP A 175 19.24 -34.11 -48.36
N GLY A 176 17.99 -34.55 -48.15
CA GLY A 176 17.49 -35.80 -48.70
C GLY A 176 16.08 -36.16 -48.22
N ALA A 177 15.10 -35.66 -48.97
CA ALA A 177 13.81 -36.25 -49.34
C ALA A 177 12.96 -37.08 -48.35
N ASP A 178 11.66 -36.76 -48.40
CA ASP A 178 10.48 -37.63 -48.26
C ASP A 178 10.25 -38.40 -46.94
N ALA A 179 9.19 -38.00 -46.23
CA ALA A 179 8.05 -38.88 -45.96
C ALA A 179 6.92 -38.12 -45.27
N SER A 180 5.78 -38.13 -45.94
CA SER A 180 4.45 -37.80 -45.44
C SER A 180 4.08 -38.66 -44.21
N ILE A 181 3.90 -38.02 -43.06
CA ILE A 181 3.24 -38.65 -41.91
C ILE A 181 2.00 -37.84 -41.55
N ARG A 182 0.86 -38.52 -41.75
CA ARG A 182 -0.51 -38.13 -41.43
C ARG A 182 -0.62 -37.37 -40.10
N GLN A 183 -1.07 -36.13 -40.20
CA GLN A 183 -1.75 -35.41 -39.12
C GLN A 183 -3.01 -36.20 -38.74
N GLY A 184 -2.97 -36.87 -37.58
CA GLY A 184 -4.18 -37.27 -36.87
C GLY A 184 -4.83 -36.03 -36.28
N GLN A 185 -5.99 -35.66 -36.82
CA GLN A 185 -6.92 -34.75 -36.16
C GLN A 185 -7.40 -35.41 -34.86
N GLY A 186 -6.70 -35.10 -33.76
CA GLY A 186 -7.20 -35.30 -32.41
C GLY A 186 -8.32 -34.29 -32.17
N GLN A 187 -9.54 -34.80 -32.16
CA GLN A 187 -10.77 -34.09 -31.86
C GLN A 187 -10.74 -33.69 -30.37
N ASP A 188 -10.33 -32.45 -30.08
CA ASP A 188 -10.46 -31.80 -28.77
C ASP A 188 -11.96 -31.51 -28.50
N GLN A 189 -12.71 -32.56 -28.17
CA GLN A 189 -14.02 -32.46 -27.52
C GLN A 189 -13.81 -32.66 -26.02
N GLY A 190 -13.95 -31.59 -25.25
CA GLY A 190 -13.98 -31.69 -23.79
C GLY A 190 -13.36 -30.53 -22.99
N GLN A 191 -13.26 -29.32 -23.53
CA GLN A 191 -13.02 -28.15 -22.66
C GLN A 191 -14.34 -27.68 -22.07
N GLY A 192 -14.59 -28.13 -20.84
CA GLY A 192 -15.75 -27.71 -20.06
C GLY A 192 -15.87 -26.19 -19.89
N PRO A 193 -17.10 -25.66 -19.75
CA PRO A 193 -17.40 -24.23 -19.73
C PRO A 193 -16.75 -23.44 -18.57
N ASP A 194 -16.19 -24.10 -17.56
CA ASP A 194 -15.63 -23.44 -16.37
C ASP A 194 -14.26 -22.76 -16.59
N SER A 195 -13.54 -23.10 -17.66
CA SER A 195 -12.24 -22.49 -17.96
C SER A 195 -12.33 -21.08 -18.57
N ALA A 196 -13.50 -20.70 -19.11
CA ALA A 196 -13.73 -19.37 -19.69
C ALA A 196 -13.87 -18.27 -18.63
N HIS A 197 -14.41 -18.59 -17.45
CA HIS A 197 -14.53 -17.63 -16.35
C HIS A 197 -13.17 -17.28 -15.72
N PHE A 198 -12.24 -18.26 -15.67
CA PHE A 198 -10.91 -18.02 -15.11
C PHE A 198 -10.00 -17.18 -16.03
N ARG A 199 -10.20 -17.22 -17.36
CA ARG A 199 -9.50 -16.31 -18.29
C ARG A 199 -9.92 -14.84 -18.11
N ARG A 200 -11.13 -14.56 -17.62
CA ARG A 200 -11.65 -13.18 -17.51
C ARG A 200 -11.00 -12.38 -16.38
N TYR A 201 -10.52 -13.03 -15.33
CA TYR A 201 -9.83 -12.38 -14.21
C TYR A 201 -8.30 -12.27 -14.40
N ARG A 202 -7.74 -12.98 -15.39
CA ARG A 202 -6.31 -12.91 -15.78
C ARG A 202 -5.89 -11.59 -16.45
N GLY A 203 -6.83 -10.65 -16.64
CA GLY A 203 -6.71 -9.54 -17.58
C GLY A 203 -6.61 -8.13 -16.99
N ILE A 204 -6.22 -7.93 -15.73
CA ILE A 204 -5.63 -6.63 -15.34
C ILE A 204 -4.17 -6.62 -15.83
N GLU A 205 -4.01 -6.73 -17.14
CA GLU A 205 -2.74 -6.48 -17.78
C GLU A 205 -2.37 -5.02 -17.51
N LEU A 206 -1.31 -4.83 -16.72
CA LEU A 206 -0.55 -3.57 -16.71
C LEU A 206 -0.03 -3.17 -18.11
N ASN A 207 -0.25 -4.00 -19.14
CA ASN A 207 0.04 -3.77 -20.55
C ASN A 207 -1.08 -3.07 -21.33
N ARG A 208 -2.32 -2.95 -20.83
CA ARG A 208 -3.35 -2.08 -21.44
C ARG A 208 -3.13 -0.60 -21.09
N ILE A 209 -1.89 -0.15 -21.20
CA ILE A 209 -1.58 1.28 -21.28
C ILE A 209 -1.85 1.65 -22.73
N PRO A 210 -2.74 2.61 -23.01
CA PRO A 210 -3.10 2.96 -24.39
C PRO A 210 -1.85 3.25 -25.24
N ASP A 211 -1.87 2.76 -26.49
CA ASP A 211 -0.72 2.85 -27.42
C ASP A 211 -0.24 4.28 -27.69
N SER A 212 -1.06 5.29 -27.41
CA SER A 212 -0.69 6.71 -27.48
C SER A 212 0.45 7.11 -26.54
N TRP A 213 0.88 6.21 -25.64
CA TRP A 213 1.91 6.47 -24.63
C TRP A 213 3.29 5.96 -25.02
N LYS A 214 3.51 5.60 -26.29
CA LYS A 214 4.83 5.17 -26.81
C LYS A 214 5.93 6.21 -26.56
N PHE A 215 5.61 7.51 -26.54
CA PHE A 215 6.58 8.58 -26.25
C PHE A 215 7.15 8.55 -24.81
N MET A 216 6.42 8.02 -23.83
CA MET A 216 6.89 7.93 -22.44
C MET A 216 7.74 6.68 -22.15
N LYS A 217 7.94 5.79 -23.13
CA LYS A 217 8.78 4.58 -22.97
C LYS A 217 10.20 4.87 -22.44
N PRO A 218 10.99 5.81 -22.99
CA PRO A 218 12.34 6.08 -22.48
C PRO A 218 12.32 6.58 -21.03
N LEU A 219 11.41 7.50 -20.70
CA LEU A 219 11.27 8.01 -19.33
C LEU A 219 10.84 6.90 -18.36
N LYS A 220 9.90 6.05 -18.76
CA LYS A 220 9.47 4.89 -17.96
C LYS A 220 10.62 3.90 -17.76
N GLN A 221 11.48 3.71 -18.76
CA GLN A 221 12.65 2.83 -18.67
C GLN A 221 13.74 3.42 -17.78
N LEU A 222 13.97 4.74 -17.86
CA LEU A 222 14.88 5.46 -16.96
C LEU A 222 14.39 5.38 -15.53
N ILE A 223 13.16 5.82 -15.25
CA ILE A 223 12.52 5.71 -13.92
C ILE A 223 12.55 4.26 -13.44
N ARG A 224 12.35 3.29 -14.34
CA ARG A 224 12.43 1.87 -14.00
C ARG A 224 13.83 1.45 -13.59
N ARG A 225 14.86 1.84 -14.34
CA ARG A 225 16.26 1.54 -14.02
C ARG A 225 16.65 2.20 -12.70
N THR A 226 16.33 3.48 -12.53
CA THR A 226 16.64 4.24 -11.32
C THR A 226 15.89 3.71 -10.10
N LEU A 227 14.58 3.46 -10.17
CA LEU A 227 13.84 2.87 -9.05
C LEU A 227 14.26 1.43 -8.74
N HIS A 228 14.73 0.68 -9.73
CA HIS A 228 15.18 -0.71 -9.53
C HIS A 228 16.59 -0.78 -8.95
N SER A 229 17.51 0.10 -9.35
CA SER A 229 18.87 0.10 -8.81
C SER A 229 18.89 0.58 -7.37
N ILE A 230 17.90 1.39 -6.96
CA ILE A 230 17.89 1.97 -5.63
C ILE A 230 16.84 1.24 -4.78
N ARG A 231 17.26 0.13 -4.17
CA ARG A 231 16.63 -0.43 -2.97
C ARG A 231 16.93 0.54 -1.82
N MET A 232 16.31 1.72 -1.88
CA MET A 232 16.50 2.83 -0.95
C MET A 232 16.18 2.34 0.46
N SER A 233 17.21 2.16 1.29
CA SER A 233 17.01 2.05 2.72
C SER A 233 16.50 3.40 3.24
N ASP A 234 15.71 3.37 4.32
CA ASP A 234 15.24 4.61 4.95
C ASP A 234 16.42 5.52 5.34
N ASN A 235 17.54 4.92 5.74
CA ASN A 235 18.77 5.63 6.09
C ASN A 235 19.36 6.39 4.90
N TYR A 236 19.30 5.83 3.69
CA TYR A 236 19.79 6.51 2.50
C TYR A 236 18.91 7.72 2.14
N LEU A 237 17.58 7.59 2.25
CA LEU A 237 16.67 8.72 2.02
C LEU A 237 16.89 9.84 3.04
N ILE A 238 17.10 9.48 4.31
CA ILE A 238 17.42 10.45 5.37
C ILE A 238 18.77 11.12 5.08
N ALA A 239 19.81 10.36 4.74
CA ALA A 239 21.11 10.92 4.38
C ALA A 239 21.04 11.88 3.20
N TRP A 240 20.22 11.55 2.18
CA TRP A 240 19.97 12.43 1.05
C TRP A 240 19.26 13.73 1.46
N ILE A 241 18.25 13.66 2.34
CA ILE A 241 17.59 14.86 2.88
C ILE A 241 18.57 15.72 3.68
N VAL A 242 19.42 15.11 4.51
CA VAL A 242 20.45 15.84 5.27
C VAL A 242 21.44 16.52 4.32
N LEU A 243 21.88 15.82 3.26
CA LEU A 243 22.78 16.40 2.26
C LEU A 243 22.13 17.59 1.53
N MET A 244 20.87 17.46 1.11
CA MET A 244 20.09 18.56 0.53
C MET A 244 20.00 19.74 1.49
N PHE A 245 19.66 19.49 2.76
CA PHE A 245 19.58 20.53 3.79
C PHE A 245 20.90 21.27 4.00
N LEU A 246 22.03 20.55 4.03
CA LEU A 246 23.37 21.16 4.12
C LEU A 246 23.70 22.00 2.88
N GLY A 247 23.31 21.53 1.69
CA GLY A 247 23.44 22.29 0.45
C GLY A 247 22.63 23.59 0.50
N GLU A 248 21.39 23.55 0.98
CA GLU A 248 20.54 24.73 1.13
C GLU A 248 21.09 25.72 2.17
N ILE A 249 21.74 25.24 3.24
CA ILE A 249 22.46 26.12 4.18
C ILE A 249 23.56 26.89 3.43
N LEU A 250 24.37 26.20 2.63
CA LEU A 250 25.46 26.83 1.88
C LEU A 250 24.90 27.87 0.89
N VAL A 251 23.85 27.51 0.14
CA VAL A 251 23.19 28.42 -0.81
C VAL A 251 22.61 29.64 -0.07
N THR A 252 21.95 29.45 1.07
CA THR A 252 21.38 30.55 1.86
C THR A 252 22.46 31.47 2.42
N ILE A 253 23.59 30.94 2.87
CA ILE A 253 24.75 31.73 3.31
C ILE A 253 25.29 32.59 2.15
N VAL A 254 25.43 32.01 0.96
CA VAL A 254 25.88 32.75 -0.23
C VAL A 254 24.89 33.88 -0.56
N ILE A 255 23.59 33.59 -0.61
CA ILE A 255 22.55 34.61 -0.85
C ILE A 255 22.65 35.73 0.20
N GLN A 256 22.84 35.38 1.47
CA GLN A 256 22.93 36.35 2.55
C GLN A 256 24.17 37.25 2.48
N ILE A 257 25.31 36.74 1.99
CA ILE A 257 26.52 37.53 1.76
C ILE A 257 26.30 38.57 0.65
N PHE A 258 25.64 38.17 -0.44
CA PHE A 258 25.44 39.04 -1.61
C PHE A 258 24.19 39.93 -1.52
N SER A 259 23.18 39.54 -0.75
CA SER A 259 21.95 40.29 -0.59
C SER A 259 22.16 41.56 0.22
N THR A 260 21.64 42.68 -0.28
CA THR A 260 21.53 43.93 0.47
C THR A 260 20.30 43.94 1.37
N ASN A 261 19.25 43.20 1.00
CA ASN A 261 17.94 43.23 1.66
C ASN A 261 17.85 42.26 2.85
N CYS A 262 18.67 41.20 2.87
CA CYS A 262 18.64 40.15 3.89
C CYS A 262 19.88 40.15 4.81
N ARG A 263 20.54 41.30 5.00
CA ARG A 263 21.71 41.43 5.89
C ARG A 263 21.32 41.26 7.36
N ILE A 264 22.19 40.60 8.14
CA ILE A 264 22.00 40.43 9.60
C ILE A 264 22.28 41.74 10.34
N ARG A 265 23.25 42.53 9.85
CA ARG A 265 23.63 43.81 10.44
C ARG A 265 23.94 44.84 9.34
N PRO A 266 23.31 46.04 9.36
CA PRO A 266 22.16 46.41 10.20
C PRO A 266 20.94 45.54 9.89
N VAL A 267 20.09 45.28 10.90
CA VAL A 267 18.80 44.62 10.68
C VAL A 267 17.95 45.62 9.91
N MET A 268 17.63 45.27 8.66
CA MET A 268 16.74 46.10 7.85
C MET A 268 15.30 45.84 8.31
N ASP A 269 14.68 46.85 8.90
CA ASP A 269 13.23 46.88 9.18
C ASP A 269 12.46 47.11 7.88
N ALA A 270 12.57 46.16 6.96
CA ALA A 270 11.74 46.15 5.78
C ALA A 270 10.37 45.61 6.19
N ARG A 271 9.40 46.52 6.36
CA ARG A 271 7.98 46.21 6.65
C ARG A 271 7.40 45.15 5.71
N PHE A 272 8.00 44.98 4.54
CA PHE A 272 7.73 43.88 3.62
C PHE A 272 9.05 43.34 3.09
N CYS A 273 9.31 42.06 3.34
CA CYS A 273 10.37 41.33 2.65
C CYS A 273 9.91 41.05 1.23
N HIS A 274 10.14 42.01 0.35
CA HIS A 274 9.74 41.92 -1.06
C HIS A 274 10.35 40.67 -1.69
N LEU A 275 9.54 40.00 -2.52
CA LEU A 275 9.98 38.83 -3.28
C LEU A 275 11.05 39.27 -4.28
N SER A 276 12.30 39.14 -3.85
CA SER A 276 13.49 39.57 -4.59
C SER A 276 14.26 38.34 -5.11
N TRP A 277 15.40 38.55 -5.77
CA TRP A 277 16.17 37.49 -6.41
C TRP A 277 16.65 36.41 -5.41
N GLU A 278 16.72 36.76 -4.12
CA GLU A 278 17.05 35.89 -3.00
C GLU A 278 16.11 34.69 -2.87
N TYR A 279 14.87 34.77 -3.38
CA TYR A 279 13.90 33.68 -3.36
C TYR A 279 13.90 32.84 -4.65
N ILE A 280 14.71 33.20 -5.66
CA ILE A 280 14.77 32.43 -6.91
C ILE A 280 15.17 30.97 -6.67
N PRO A 281 16.17 30.63 -5.82
CA PRO A 281 16.56 29.24 -5.60
C PRO A 281 15.42 28.38 -5.04
N VAL A 282 14.71 28.85 -4.02
CA VAL A 282 13.56 28.11 -3.50
C VAL A 282 12.43 28.01 -4.51
N LEU A 283 12.17 29.06 -5.31
CA LEU A 283 11.13 29.02 -6.35
C LEU A 283 11.50 28.04 -7.47
N LEU A 284 12.78 27.94 -7.84
CA LEU A 284 13.31 26.98 -8.80
C LEU A 284 13.23 25.53 -8.30
N VAL A 285 13.28 25.30 -6.99
CA VAL A 285 13.05 23.97 -6.41
C VAL A 285 11.55 23.68 -6.28
N LEU A 286 10.80 24.62 -5.72
CA LEU A 286 9.38 24.45 -5.37
C LEU A 286 8.49 24.29 -6.62
N THR A 287 8.70 25.13 -7.64
CA THR A 287 7.82 25.20 -8.80
C THR A 287 7.87 23.94 -9.66
N PRO A 288 9.05 23.46 -10.14
CA PRO A 288 9.12 22.21 -10.90
C PRO A 288 8.68 21.02 -10.06
N MET A 289 8.90 21.08 -8.74
CA MET A 289 8.52 20.00 -7.86
C MET A 289 7.00 19.85 -7.71
N LEU A 290 6.26 20.95 -7.54
CA LEU A 290 4.80 20.90 -7.44
C LEU A 290 4.12 20.74 -8.80
N ILE A 291 4.64 21.37 -9.85
CA ILE A 291 3.99 21.38 -11.17
C ILE A 291 4.36 20.13 -11.99
N CYS A 292 5.60 19.66 -11.90
CA CYS A 292 6.05 18.51 -12.70
C CYS A 292 6.16 17.24 -11.85
N ALA A 293 6.92 17.28 -10.75
CA ALA A 293 7.25 16.06 -10.00
C ALA A 293 6.04 15.45 -9.29
N CYS A 294 5.22 16.26 -8.60
CA CYS A 294 4.06 15.73 -7.87
C CYS A 294 2.97 15.15 -8.79
N PRO A 295 2.58 15.80 -9.92
CA PRO A 295 1.68 15.21 -10.90
C PRO A 295 2.25 13.98 -11.59
N LEU A 296 3.55 13.97 -11.92
CA LEU A 296 4.22 12.79 -12.46
C LEU A 296 4.18 11.62 -11.47
N LEU A 297 4.50 11.88 -10.20
CA LEU A 297 4.41 10.88 -9.13
C LEU A 297 2.97 10.39 -8.96
N TYR A 298 1.98 11.30 -8.90
CA TYR A 298 0.58 10.93 -8.82
C TYR A 298 0.16 10.04 -9.99
N TRP A 299 0.59 10.40 -11.19
CA TRP A 299 0.35 9.62 -12.40
C TRP A 299 0.98 8.23 -12.31
N ILE A 300 2.21 8.11 -11.83
CA ILE A 300 2.88 6.81 -11.58
C ILE A 300 2.08 5.99 -10.57
N PHE A 301 1.54 6.62 -9.52
CA PHE A 301 0.74 5.96 -8.48
C PHE A 301 -0.72 5.69 -8.86
N ARG A 302 -1.21 6.13 -10.02
CA ARG A 302 -2.64 5.99 -10.36
C ARG A 302 -3.12 4.54 -10.41
N TYR A 303 -2.22 3.62 -10.74
CA TYR A 303 -2.49 2.19 -10.82
C TYR A 303 -2.23 1.44 -9.52
N ILE A 304 -1.54 2.08 -8.58
CA ILE A 304 -1.18 1.48 -7.31
C ILE A 304 -2.30 1.80 -6.33
N ARG A 305 -3.05 0.78 -5.90
CA ARG A 305 -3.96 0.91 -4.76
C ARG A 305 -3.10 1.02 -3.49
N SER A 306 -2.82 2.25 -3.07
CA SER A 306 -2.11 2.49 -1.82
C SER A 306 -3.05 2.20 -0.65
N ALA A 307 -2.90 1.02 -0.03
CA ALA A 307 -3.58 0.68 1.21
C ALA A 307 -3.32 1.74 2.32
N HIS A 308 -2.16 2.40 2.27
CA HIS A 308 -1.64 3.30 3.29
C HIS A 308 -2.00 4.78 3.11
N GLY A 309 -2.79 5.14 2.08
CA GLY A 309 -3.26 6.52 1.90
C GLY A 309 -2.22 7.51 1.37
N VAL A 310 -0.97 7.09 1.10
CA VAL A 310 0.08 7.96 0.52
C VAL A 310 -0.35 8.58 -0.80
N ARG A 311 -1.12 7.84 -1.61
CA ARG A 311 -1.71 8.40 -2.83
C ARG A 311 -2.66 9.57 -2.55
N LYS A 312 -3.47 9.48 -1.50
CA LYS A 312 -4.39 10.57 -1.11
C LYS A 312 -3.60 11.76 -0.60
N ASP A 313 -2.57 11.53 0.20
CA ASP A 313 -1.66 12.56 0.70
C ASP A 313 -0.99 13.33 -0.45
N LEU A 314 -0.43 12.61 -1.43
CA LEU A 314 0.17 13.22 -2.63
C LEU A 314 -0.88 13.95 -3.48
N LEU A 315 -2.07 13.38 -3.65
CA LEU A 315 -3.17 14.02 -4.40
C LEU A 315 -3.63 15.31 -3.72
N ILE A 316 -3.83 15.29 -2.40
CA ILE A 316 -4.19 16.49 -1.62
C ILE A 316 -3.09 17.54 -1.75
N SER A 317 -1.82 17.13 -1.66
CA SER A 317 -0.69 18.05 -1.82
C SER A 317 -0.64 18.69 -3.22
N VAL A 318 -1.00 17.96 -4.27
CA VAL A 318 -1.11 18.53 -5.64
C VAL A 318 -2.33 19.44 -5.77
N LEU A 319 -3.50 18.97 -5.36
CA LEU A 319 -4.77 19.67 -5.56
C LEU A 319 -4.92 20.90 -4.68
N VAL A 320 -4.38 20.88 -3.47
CA VAL A 320 -4.39 22.03 -2.55
C VAL A 320 -3.10 22.81 -2.68
N GLY A 321 -1.95 22.15 -2.56
CA GLY A 321 -0.66 22.84 -2.56
C GLY A 321 -0.29 23.50 -3.88
N GLY A 322 -0.63 22.89 -5.02
CA GLY A 322 -0.40 23.49 -6.35
C GLY A 322 -1.09 24.84 -6.51
N PRO A 323 -2.43 24.91 -6.40
CA PRO A 323 -3.17 26.18 -6.45
C PRO A 323 -2.73 27.19 -5.38
N MET A 324 -2.44 26.74 -4.15
CA MET A 324 -2.01 27.65 -3.09
C MET A 324 -0.63 28.27 -3.36
N VAL A 325 0.33 27.52 -3.93
CA VAL A 325 1.62 28.07 -4.34
C VAL A 325 1.46 29.02 -5.53
N PHE A 326 0.58 28.68 -6.48
CA PHE A 326 0.26 29.59 -7.59
C PHE A 326 -0.33 30.91 -7.09
N LEU A 327 -1.29 30.85 -6.15
CA LEU A 327 -1.86 32.04 -5.50
C LEU A 327 -0.83 32.81 -4.67
N PHE A 328 0.11 32.13 -4.01
CA PHE A 328 1.24 32.78 -3.35
C PHE A 328 2.08 33.59 -4.34
N ILE A 329 2.50 33.00 -5.46
CA ILE A 329 3.29 33.69 -6.49
C ILE A 329 2.51 34.87 -7.08
N ILE A 330 1.24 34.67 -7.43
CA ILE A 330 0.38 35.77 -7.92
C ILE A 330 0.27 36.86 -6.87
N SER A 331 0.08 36.51 -5.60
CA SER A 331 -0.06 37.48 -4.52
C SER A 331 1.21 38.31 -4.31
N CYS A 332 2.37 37.68 -4.43
CA CYS A 332 3.66 38.37 -4.36
C CYS A 332 3.90 39.27 -5.58
N VAL A 333 3.51 38.87 -6.80
CA VAL A 333 3.83 39.62 -8.02
C VAL A 333 2.80 40.72 -8.32
N TRP A 334 1.51 40.41 -8.17
CA TRP A 334 0.41 41.27 -8.64
C TRP A 334 -0.26 42.06 -7.52
N LEU A 335 -0.43 41.43 -6.35
CA LEU A 335 -1.21 42.03 -5.27
C LEU A 335 -0.39 42.94 -4.35
N GLU A 336 0.94 42.96 -4.46
CA GLU A 336 1.79 43.81 -3.63
C GLU A 336 1.40 45.29 -3.72
N HIS A 337 1.01 45.76 -4.92
CA HIS A 337 0.57 47.15 -5.13
C HIS A 337 -0.88 47.42 -4.71
N VAL A 338 -1.74 46.40 -4.69
CA VAL A 338 -3.20 46.56 -4.47
C VAL A 338 -3.58 46.27 -3.01
N VAL A 339 -2.81 45.43 -2.32
CA VAL A 339 -3.20 44.76 -1.06
C VAL A 339 -2.46 45.29 0.16
N ALA A 340 -1.77 46.43 0.04
CA ALA A 340 -1.25 47.15 1.21
C ALA A 340 -2.32 47.40 2.30
N TRP A 341 -3.61 47.30 1.96
CA TRP A 341 -4.77 47.56 2.82
C TRP A 341 -5.50 46.32 3.35
N GLN A 342 -5.08 45.08 3.06
CA GLN A 342 -5.79 43.89 3.57
C GLN A 342 -5.04 43.12 4.67
N PRO A 343 -5.78 42.52 5.62
CA PRO A 343 -5.22 41.68 6.68
C PRO A 343 -4.58 40.36 6.19
N TRP A 344 -4.66 40.06 4.89
CA TRP A 344 -4.23 38.80 4.32
C TRP A 344 -2.84 38.93 3.68
N THR A 345 -1.83 38.32 4.30
CA THR A 345 -0.47 38.30 3.75
C THR A 345 -0.34 37.19 2.69
N PRO A 346 0.48 37.37 1.64
CA PRO A 346 0.71 36.33 0.63
C PRO A 346 1.12 34.98 1.24
N SER A 347 1.91 35.01 2.33
CA SER A 347 2.39 33.82 3.04
C SER A 347 1.28 32.93 3.59
N ASN A 348 0.08 33.48 3.85
CA ASN A 348 -1.07 32.70 4.32
C ASN A 348 -1.47 31.59 3.34
N TRP A 349 -1.29 31.80 2.03
CA TRP A 349 -1.53 30.75 1.04
C TRP A 349 -0.64 29.54 1.26
N LEU A 350 0.65 29.76 1.58
CA LEU A 350 1.58 28.67 1.91
C LEU A 350 1.24 28.02 3.24
N VAL A 351 0.79 28.79 4.25
CA VAL A 351 0.34 28.25 5.54
C VAL A 351 -0.82 27.29 5.36
N ILE A 352 -1.82 27.62 4.51
CA ILE A 352 -2.94 26.73 4.18
C ILE A 352 -2.43 25.43 3.55
N SER A 353 -1.50 25.53 2.59
CA SER A 353 -0.89 24.36 1.95
C SER A 353 -0.22 23.44 2.97
N LEU A 354 0.57 24.01 3.89
CA LEU A 354 1.28 23.27 4.94
C LEU A 354 0.32 22.65 5.97
N ILE A 355 -0.76 23.36 6.37
CA ILE A 355 -1.84 22.80 7.20
C ILE A 355 -2.48 21.60 6.51
N SER A 356 -2.82 21.73 5.23
CA SER A 356 -3.44 20.64 4.47
C SER A 356 -2.55 19.41 4.42
N SER A 357 -1.23 19.62 4.28
CA SER A 357 -0.23 18.56 4.34
C SER A 357 -0.13 17.93 5.73
N GLN A 358 -0.14 18.71 6.81
CA GLN A 358 -0.16 18.18 8.17
C GLN A 358 -1.39 17.30 8.42
N VAL A 359 -2.56 17.75 7.94
CA VAL A 359 -3.80 16.98 8.04
C VAL A 359 -3.71 15.66 7.26
N SER A 360 -3.24 15.70 6.01
CA SER A 360 -3.18 14.51 5.16
C SER A 360 -2.07 13.53 5.53
N SER A 361 -0.92 14.04 5.97
CA SER A 361 0.29 13.26 6.27
C SER A 361 0.35 12.73 7.71
N VAL A 362 -0.18 13.49 8.69
CA VAL A 362 -0.05 13.16 10.13
C VAL A 362 -1.41 12.81 10.73
N LEU A 363 -2.41 13.70 10.60
CA LEU A 363 -3.69 13.52 11.26
C LEU A 363 -4.49 12.36 10.65
N MET A 364 -4.60 12.28 9.32
CA MET A 364 -5.42 11.27 8.66
C MET A 364 -4.96 9.83 8.92
N PRO A 365 -3.65 9.47 8.85
CA PRO A 365 -3.18 8.15 9.26
C PRO A 365 -3.43 7.85 10.73
N THR A 366 -3.30 8.86 11.59
CA THR A 366 -3.56 8.75 13.02
C THR A 366 -5.03 8.45 13.28
N LEU A 367 -5.96 9.24 12.74
CA LEU A 367 -7.40 9.00 12.85
C LEU A 367 -7.78 7.63 12.30
N ARG A 368 -7.23 7.24 11.14
CA ARG A 368 -7.48 5.92 10.56
C ARG A 368 -7.04 4.79 11.48
N SER A 369 -5.92 4.95 12.19
CA SER A 369 -5.47 3.94 13.15
C SER A 369 -6.43 3.83 14.35
N PHE A 370 -6.99 4.94 14.84
CA PHE A 370 -8.04 4.89 15.86
C PHE A 370 -9.32 4.24 15.36
N PHE A 371 -9.77 4.59 14.16
CA PHE A 371 -10.98 3.99 13.58
C PHE A 371 -10.79 2.48 13.33
N GLN A 372 -9.60 2.04 12.96
CA GLN A 372 -9.29 0.62 12.81
C GLN A 372 -9.34 -0.12 14.15
N ASP A 373 -8.79 0.45 15.22
CA ASP A 373 -8.90 -0.12 16.57
C ASP A 373 -10.35 -0.14 17.07
N TRP A 374 -11.08 0.94 16.81
CA TRP A 374 -12.49 1.07 17.17
C TRP A 374 -13.36 0.03 16.46
N ASP A 375 -13.18 -0.10 15.13
CA ASP A 375 -13.80 -1.15 14.34
C ASP A 375 -13.43 -2.54 14.85
N ARG A 376 -12.18 -2.75 15.25
CA ARG A 376 -11.70 -4.02 15.81
C ARG A 376 -12.37 -4.35 17.14
N ARG A 377 -12.69 -3.35 17.96
CA ARG A 377 -13.44 -3.54 19.21
C ARG A 377 -14.92 -3.81 18.97
N ARG A 378 -15.53 -3.18 17.95
CA ARG A 378 -16.95 -3.31 17.65
C ARG A 378 -17.33 -4.58 16.90
N ARG A 379 -16.45 -5.10 16.03
CA ARG A 379 -16.78 -6.27 15.22
C ARG A 379 -16.36 -7.54 15.94
N ILE A 380 -17.33 -8.41 16.23
CA ILE A 380 -17.12 -9.80 16.62
C ILE A 380 -16.18 -10.40 15.58
N GLN A 381 -15.06 -10.97 16.03
CA GLN A 381 -14.10 -11.56 15.11
C GLN A 381 -14.79 -12.73 14.41
N PRO A 382 -14.87 -12.74 13.07
CA PRO A 382 -15.42 -13.88 12.34
C PRO A 382 -14.62 -15.11 12.75
N GLY A 383 -15.29 -16.23 13.05
CA GLY A 383 -14.64 -17.43 13.56
C GLY A 383 -13.46 -17.85 12.69
N VAL A 384 -12.40 -18.36 13.31
CA VAL A 384 -11.20 -18.87 12.61
C VAL A 384 -11.60 -19.93 11.58
N ASP A 385 -12.64 -20.71 11.87
CA ASP A 385 -13.17 -21.74 10.96
C ASP A 385 -13.66 -21.17 9.63
N ALA A 386 -14.32 -20.00 9.65
CA ALA A 386 -14.77 -19.33 8.43
C ALA A 386 -13.60 -18.76 7.59
N PHE A 387 -12.45 -18.51 8.22
CA PHE A 387 -11.24 -18.17 7.50
C PHE A 387 -10.60 -19.40 6.87
N LEU A 388 -10.49 -20.50 7.63
CA LEU A 388 -9.95 -21.75 7.13
C LEU A 388 -10.79 -22.27 5.95
N SER A 389 -12.12 -22.17 6.02
CA SER A 389 -13.00 -22.56 4.91
C SER A 389 -12.77 -21.71 3.64
N VAL A 390 -12.45 -20.41 3.80
CA VAL A 390 -12.08 -19.53 2.67
C VAL A 390 -10.74 -19.93 2.06
N LEU A 391 -9.81 -20.44 2.88
CA LEU A 391 -8.55 -20.94 2.36
C LEU A 391 -8.71 -22.32 1.70
N GLU A 392 -9.61 -23.16 2.17
CA GLU A 392 -9.86 -24.51 1.63
C GLU A 392 -10.59 -24.48 0.29
N ASP A 393 -11.56 -23.57 0.12
CA ASP A 393 -12.27 -23.38 -1.14
C ASP A 393 -11.34 -22.69 -2.18
N PRO A 394 -11.04 -23.33 -3.33
CA PRO A 394 -10.13 -22.78 -4.33
C PRO A 394 -10.64 -21.48 -4.97
N VAL A 395 -11.97 -21.32 -5.08
CA VAL A 395 -12.59 -20.12 -5.67
C VAL A 395 -12.46 -18.95 -4.70
N LEU A 396 -12.81 -19.16 -3.43
CA LEU A 396 -12.68 -18.15 -2.39
C LEU A 396 -11.22 -17.81 -2.11
N PHE A 397 -10.32 -18.80 -2.18
CA PHE A 397 -8.89 -18.56 -2.02
C PHE A 397 -8.31 -17.74 -3.17
N ALA A 398 -8.78 -17.92 -4.41
CA ALA A 398 -8.39 -17.09 -5.55
C ALA A 398 -8.81 -15.62 -5.34
N GLU A 399 -10.06 -15.37 -4.91
CA GLU A 399 -10.53 -14.02 -4.59
C GLU A 399 -9.75 -13.43 -3.39
N PHE A 400 -9.52 -14.24 -2.35
CA PHE A 400 -8.72 -13.86 -1.19
C PHE A 400 -7.29 -13.45 -1.59
N ARG A 401 -6.69 -14.16 -2.53
CA ARG A 401 -5.36 -13.86 -3.07
C ARG A 401 -5.35 -12.54 -3.84
N GLU A 402 -6.39 -12.20 -4.58
CA GLU A 402 -6.50 -10.87 -5.22
C GLU A 402 -6.50 -9.73 -4.18
N VAL A 403 -7.21 -9.93 -3.07
CA VAL A 403 -7.19 -8.99 -1.94
C VAL A 403 -5.81 -8.95 -1.30
N ALA A 404 -5.13 -10.09 -1.13
CA ALA A 404 -3.76 -10.15 -0.62
C ALA A 404 -2.76 -9.41 -1.54
N VAL A 405 -2.96 -9.43 -2.86
CA VAL A 405 -2.17 -8.63 -3.81
C VAL A 405 -2.36 -7.15 -3.55
N ALA A 406 -3.62 -6.73 -3.37
CA ALA A 406 -3.95 -5.34 -3.08
C ALA A 406 -3.38 -4.86 -1.74
N ASP A 407 -3.31 -5.76 -0.76
CA ASP A 407 -2.76 -5.49 0.58
C ASP A 407 -1.24 -5.68 0.68
N LEU A 408 -0.56 -6.06 -0.42
CA LEU A 408 0.88 -6.36 -0.44
C LEU A 408 1.29 -7.46 0.54
N THR A 409 0.43 -8.45 0.72
CA THR A 409 0.69 -9.66 1.53
C THR A 409 0.62 -10.93 0.67
N ILE A 410 0.85 -10.81 -0.63
CA ILE A 410 0.71 -11.93 -1.55
C ILE A 410 1.75 -13.03 -1.28
N GLU A 411 2.96 -12.66 -0.88
CA GLU A 411 4.02 -13.60 -0.51
C GLU A 411 3.56 -14.60 0.55
N SER A 412 2.72 -14.16 1.49
CA SER A 412 2.13 -15.02 2.52
C SER A 412 1.14 -16.02 1.92
N THR A 413 0.28 -15.59 1.00
CA THR A 413 -0.68 -16.49 0.33
C THR A 413 0.00 -17.46 -0.63
N VAL A 414 1.05 -17.03 -1.32
CA VAL A 414 1.83 -17.89 -2.23
C VAL A 414 2.63 -18.91 -1.44
N PHE A 415 3.24 -18.50 -0.31
CA PHE A 415 3.90 -19.43 0.61
C PHE A 415 2.96 -20.55 1.08
N LEU A 416 1.74 -20.20 1.52
CA LEU A 416 0.76 -21.21 1.95
C LEU A 416 0.34 -22.15 0.82
N TYR A 417 0.20 -21.62 -0.40
CA TYR A 417 -0.13 -22.42 -1.58
C TYR A 417 1.00 -23.42 -1.92
N GLU A 418 2.25 -22.95 -1.98
CA GLU A 418 3.42 -23.80 -2.23
C GLU A 418 3.61 -24.85 -1.14
N LEU A 419 3.36 -24.49 0.12
CA LEU A 419 3.47 -25.42 1.23
C LEU A 419 2.40 -26.52 1.16
N ARG A 420 1.15 -26.18 0.82
CA ARG A 420 0.09 -27.19 0.60
C ARG A 420 0.41 -28.14 -0.53
N LEU A 421 0.93 -27.62 -1.65
CA LEU A 421 1.37 -28.46 -2.78
C LEU A 421 2.47 -29.43 -2.34
N LEU A 422 3.41 -28.95 -1.50
CA LEU A 422 4.49 -29.77 -0.98
C LEU A 422 4.00 -30.85 0.00
N GLU A 423 3.04 -30.52 0.87
CA GLU A 423 2.37 -31.46 1.77
C GLU A 423 1.62 -32.56 1.01
N GLU A 424 0.95 -32.22 -0.09
CA GLU A 424 0.26 -33.17 -0.97
C GLU A 424 1.24 -34.12 -1.68
N LEU A 425 2.35 -33.58 -2.20
CA LEU A 425 3.42 -34.38 -2.83
C LEU A 425 4.11 -35.30 -1.84
N ALA A 426 4.32 -34.85 -0.60
CA ALA A 426 4.85 -35.69 0.46
C ALA A 426 3.85 -36.82 0.79
N SER A 427 2.58 -36.47 1.01
CA SER A 427 1.53 -37.42 1.37
C SER A 427 1.36 -38.52 0.32
N THR A 428 1.34 -38.15 -0.97
CA THR A 428 1.27 -39.11 -2.09
C THR A 428 2.50 -40.01 -2.16
N HIS A 429 3.71 -39.47 -1.93
CA HIS A 429 4.94 -40.27 -1.89
C HIS A 429 4.90 -41.32 -0.78
N TYR A 430 4.46 -40.98 0.43
CA TYR A 430 4.37 -41.96 1.51
C TYR A 430 3.20 -42.92 1.33
N LEU A 431 2.06 -42.46 0.82
CA LEU A 431 0.94 -43.35 0.52
C LEU A 431 1.40 -44.41 -0.49
N TRP A 432 2.09 -44.00 -1.55
CA TRP A 432 2.71 -44.92 -2.53
C TRP A 432 3.71 -45.88 -1.86
N LYS A 433 4.59 -45.36 -1.00
CA LYS A 433 5.56 -46.19 -0.27
C LYS A 433 4.86 -47.21 0.63
N ALA A 434 3.76 -46.83 1.28
CA ALA A 434 3.00 -47.69 2.18
C ALA A 434 2.18 -48.76 1.46
N THR A 435 1.55 -48.44 0.31
CA THR A 435 0.74 -49.41 -0.45
C THR A 435 1.54 -50.24 -1.43
N VAL A 436 2.45 -49.63 -2.18
CA VAL A 436 3.10 -50.30 -3.32
C VAL A 436 4.38 -51.02 -2.92
N GLN A 437 5.17 -50.47 -1.99
CA GLN A 437 6.44 -51.09 -1.61
C GLN A 437 6.28 -52.49 -0.98
N PRO A 438 5.25 -52.76 -0.14
CA PRO A 438 5.01 -54.11 0.35
C PRO A 438 4.59 -55.07 -0.77
N LEU A 439 3.79 -54.62 -1.73
CA LEU A 439 3.36 -55.45 -2.88
C LEU A 439 4.55 -55.82 -3.77
N LEU A 440 5.49 -54.91 -3.98
CA LEU A 440 6.72 -55.17 -4.73
C LEU A 440 7.71 -56.08 -3.98
N ARG A 441 7.62 -56.14 -2.64
CA ARG A 441 8.48 -57.01 -1.81
C ARG A 441 7.94 -58.42 -1.64
N GLN A 442 6.67 -58.68 -1.99
CA GLN A 442 6.19 -60.05 -2.00
C GLN A 442 6.96 -60.81 -3.09
N PRO A 443 7.67 -61.90 -2.75
CA PRO A 443 8.31 -62.72 -3.76
C PRO A 443 7.24 -63.14 -4.76
N PRO A 444 7.54 -63.15 -6.08
CA PRO A 444 6.58 -63.57 -7.08
C PRO A 444 5.97 -64.90 -6.60
N PRO A 445 4.63 -65.01 -6.46
CA PRO A 445 4.01 -66.19 -5.91
C PRO A 445 4.56 -67.37 -6.69
N ALA A 446 5.21 -68.30 -5.97
CA ALA A 446 5.89 -69.45 -6.56
C ALA A 446 4.93 -70.04 -7.59
N MET A 447 5.31 -69.98 -8.88
CA MET A 447 4.51 -70.47 -9.99
C MET A 447 4.18 -71.94 -9.69
N ARG A 448 3.04 -72.19 -9.04
CA ARG A 448 2.43 -73.50 -8.95
C ARG A 448 2.13 -73.84 -10.40
N LYS A 449 2.91 -74.77 -10.96
CA LYS A 449 2.71 -75.32 -12.31
C LYS A 449 1.22 -75.58 -12.50
N ALA A 450 0.57 -74.74 -13.29
CA ALA A 450 -0.81 -74.91 -13.64
C ALA A 450 -0.91 -76.19 -14.50
N PRO A 451 -1.83 -77.12 -14.19
CA PRO A 451 -2.11 -78.22 -15.08
C PRO A 451 -2.64 -77.65 -16.40
N SER A 452 -1.99 -78.04 -17.49
CA SER A 452 -2.39 -77.80 -18.87
C SER A 452 -3.85 -78.22 -19.06
N ARG A 453 -4.78 -77.27 -19.00
CA ARG A 453 -6.17 -77.47 -19.41
C ARG A 453 -6.44 -76.67 -20.66
N THR A 454 -6.82 -77.45 -21.66
CA THR A 454 -7.13 -77.14 -23.04
C THR A 454 -8.09 -75.95 -23.16
N LEU A 455 -7.68 -74.98 -23.98
CA LEU A 455 -8.50 -73.90 -24.51
C LEU A 455 -9.72 -74.45 -25.23
N SER A 456 -10.93 -74.07 -24.79
CA SER A 456 -12.15 -74.16 -25.59
C SER A 456 -13.17 -73.14 -25.07
N ARG A 457 -13.74 -72.39 -26.02
CA ARG A 457 -14.87 -71.45 -25.90
C ARG A 457 -14.62 -70.07 -25.30
N PHE A 458 -14.32 -69.14 -26.20
CA PHE A 458 -14.86 -67.78 -26.16
C PHE A 458 -16.40 -67.85 -26.16
N VAL A 459 -17.02 -67.35 -25.11
CA VAL A 459 -18.42 -66.93 -25.11
C VAL A 459 -18.42 -65.42 -24.88
N VAL A 460 -18.85 -64.70 -25.91
CA VAL A 460 -19.18 -63.28 -25.84
C VAL A 460 -20.44 -63.17 -24.98
N LEU A 461 -20.30 -62.73 -23.73
CA LEU A 461 -21.43 -62.29 -22.92
C LEU A 461 -21.58 -60.78 -23.11
N ARG A 462 -22.54 -60.41 -23.96
CA ARG A 462 -23.07 -59.08 -24.11
C ARG A 462 -24.44 -59.13 -23.45
N ASP A 463 -24.57 -58.57 -22.25
CA ASP A 463 -25.85 -58.15 -21.67
C ASP A 463 -25.58 -57.19 -20.50
N ALA A 464 -25.96 -55.93 -20.70
CA ALA A 464 -26.03 -54.93 -19.65
C ALA A 464 -27.49 -54.87 -19.16
N PRO A 465 -27.74 -54.79 -17.84
CA PRO A 465 -29.10 -54.63 -17.34
C PRO A 465 -29.64 -53.22 -17.65
N PRO A 466 -30.94 -53.08 -17.97
CA PRO A 466 -31.53 -51.77 -18.23
C PRO A 466 -31.65 -50.93 -16.96
N MET A 467 -31.37 -49.64 -17.11
CA MET A 467 -31.59 -48.60 -16.10
C MET A 467 -33.07 -48.52 -15.70
N PRO A 468 -33.37 -48.26 -14.41
CA PRO A 468 -34.73 -47.92 -14.00
C PRO A 468 -35.12 -46.55 -14.57
N SER A 469 -36.29 -46.50 -15.19
CA SER A 469 -36.95 -45.31 -15.73
C SER A 469 -37.24 -44.28 -14.63
N GLU A 470 -36.93 -43.02 -14.92
CA GLU A 470 -37.37 -41.85 -14.15
C GLU A 470 -38.91 -41.78 -14.07
N PRO A 471 -39.50 -41.49 -12.90
CA PRO A 471 -40.91 -41.13 -12.82
C PRO A 471 -41.10 -39.71 -13.36
N GLY A 472 -41.96 -39.57 -14.37
CA GLY A 472 -42.39 -38.28 -14.91
C GLY A 472 -43.20 -37.47 -13.89
N PRO A 473 -43.29 -36.14 -14.07
CA PRO A 473 -44.00 -35.26 -13.15
C PRO A 473 -45.52 -35.38 -13.34
N ASP A 474 -46.23 -35.69 -12.25
CA ASP A 474 -47.69 -35.59 -12.16
C ASP A 474 -48.13 -34.13 -12.38
N PRO A 475 -49.08 -33.87 -13.31
CA PRO A 475 -49.59 -32.55 -13.58
C PRO A 475 -50.96 -32.33 -12.92
N ASP A 476 -51.14 -32.63 -11.64
CA ASP A 476 -52.41 -32.37 -10.93
C ASP A 476 -52.17 -32.00 -9.47
N ALA A 477 -51.74 -30.76 -9.23
CA ALA A 477 -51.76 -30.13 -7.90
C ALA A 477 -51.91 -28.60 -8.04
N ALA A 478 -53.03 -28.19 -8.64
CA ALA A 478 -53.53 -26.82 -8.58
C ALA A 478 -54.88 -26.85 -7.88
N GLU A 479 -54.92 -26.35 -6.64
CA GLU A 479 -56.06 -25.70 -5.94
C GLU A 479 -55.89 -25.87 -4.43
N ASP A 480 -55.31 -24.85 -3.77
CA ASP A 480 -55.91 -24.27 -2.56
C ASP A 480 -55.12 -23.04 -2.11
N ALA A 481 -55.61 -21.87 -2.53
CA ALA A 481 -55.14 -20.57 -2.08
C ALA A 481 -56.02 -20.08 -0.91
N GLY A 482 -55.56 -20.31 0.32
CA GLY A 482 -56.09 -19.65 1.52
C GLY A 482 -55.31 -18.36 1.84
N PRO A 483 -55.96 -17.26 2.26
CA PRO A 483 -55.30 -15.97 2.45
C PRO A 483 -54.57 -15.91 3.79
N MET A 484 -53.23 -15.94 3.79
CA MET A 484 -52.44 -15.65 4.99
C MET A 484 -52.30 -14.14 5.22
N ALA A 485 -52.73 -13.75 6.41
CA ALA A 485 -52.66 -12.42 6.97
C ALA A 485 -51.22 -11.86 7.03
N ARG A 486 -51.09 -10.57 6.71
CA ARG A 486 -49.88 -9.76 6.86
C ARG A 486 -49.47 -9.67 8.34
N PRO A 487 -48.20 -9.95 8.71
CA PRO A 487 -47.70 -9.53 10.01
C PRO A 487 -47.42 -8.03 10.02
N ALA A 488 -47.88 -7.36 11.07
CA ALA A 488 -47.74 -5.94 11.30
C ALA A 488 -46.26 -5.51 11.42
N ARG A 489 -45.94 -4.37 10.81
CA ARG A 489 -44.68 -3.64 11.00
C ARG A 489 -44.57 -3.15 12.46
N PRO A 490 -43.44 -3.38 13.16
CA PRO A 490 -43.16 -2.65 14.38
C PRO A 490 -42.76 -1.21 14.06
N ALA A 491 -43.39 -0.26 14.76
CA ALA A 491 -43.08 1.17 14.70
C ALA A 491 -41.67 1.48 15.24
N PRO A 492 -41.00 2.54 14.74
CA PRO A 492 -39.72 2.98 15.29
C PRO A 492 -39.91 3.62 16.67
N PRO A 493 -38.99 3.43 17.62
CA PRO A 493 -39.08 4.08 18.92
C PRO A 493 -38.79 5.58 18.77
N ALA A 494 -39.68 6.38 19.35
CA ALA A 494 -39.55 7.83 19.47
C ALA A 494 -38.31 8.19 20.31
N MET A 495 -37.47 9.07 19.77
CA MET A 495 -36.44 9.76 20.55
C MET A 495 -37.11 10.85 21.38
N SER A 496 -37.24 10.65 22.69
CA SER A 496 -37.57 11.71 23.63
C SER A 496 -36.29 12.39 24.12
N ALA A 497 -36.30 13.72 24.07
CA ALA A 497 -35.30 14.59 24.66
C ALA A 497 -35.53 14.77 26.17
N CYS A 498 -34.45 14.71 26.95
CA CYS A 498 -34.13 15.40 28.22
C CYS A 498 -32.81 14.78 28.70
N GLY A 499 -31.77 15.46 29.18
CA GLY A 499 -31.76 16.70 29.94
C GLY A 499 -31.18 16.40 31.33
N SER A 500 -30.02 16.99 31.62
CA SER A 500 -29.42 17.22 32.95
C SER A 500 -28.54 16.14 33.63
N THR A 501 -27.25 16.50 33.71
CA THR A 501 -26.34 16.50 34.88
C THR A 501 -26.30 15.33 35.86
N THR A 502 -25.16 14.64 35.87
CA THR A 502 -24.46 14.32 37.14
C THR A 502 -22.98 13.99 36.91
N SER A 503 -22.20 14.45 37.87
CA SER A 503 -20.76 14.33 38.12
C SER A 503 -20.08 12.99 37.76
N ALA A 504 -18.94 13.09 37.08
CA ALA A 504 -17.97 12.00 36.89
C ALA A 504 -16.84 12.11 37.94
N PRO A 505 -16.42 11.02 38.60
CA PRO A 505 -15.13 10.95 39.27
C PRO A 505 -14.04 10.47 38.30
N ALA A 506 -12.81 10.87 38.63
CA ALA A 506 -11.59 10.74 37.85
C ALA A 506 -11.29 9.32 37.36
N ALA A 507 -11.00 9.21 36.06
CA ALA A 507 -10.41 8.01 35.44
C ALA A 507 -8.88 8.12 35.48
N THR A 508 -8.29 7.35 36.39
CA THR A 508 -6.87 7.01 36.41
C THR A 508 -6.52 6.06 35.25
N ASP A 509 -5.47 6.44 34.53
CA ASP A 509 -4.47 5.60 33.85
C ASP A 509 -4.91 4.23 33.30
N ALA A 510 -5.24 4.20 31.99
CA ALA A 510 -5.33 2.97 31.21
C ALA A 510 -4.20 2.97 30.16
N GLY A 511 -3.01 2.61 30.63
CA GLY A 511 -1.89 2.21 29.79
C GLY A 511 -2.25 0.99 28.94
N SER A 512 -1.72 0.99 27.72
CA SER A 512 -1.77 -0.06 26.71
C SER A 512 -1.78 -1.49 27.26
N GLN A 513 -2.96 -2.13 27.28
CA GLN A 513 -3.02 -3.59 27.34
C GLN A 513 -2.56 -4.17 25.99
N PRO A 514 -1.63 -5.16 26.00
CA PRO A 514 -1.35 -5.98 24.82
C PRO A 514 -2.63 -6.69 24.35
N LEU A 515 -2.61 -7.28 23.15
CA LEU A 515 -3.61 -8.28 22.74
C LEU A 515 -3.89 -9.22 23.92
N PRO A 516 -5.15 -9.67 24.15
CA PRO A 516 -5.38 -10.68 25.17
C PRO A 516 -4.52 -11.90 24.81
N ASP A 517 -3.54 -12.18 25.68
CA ASP A 517 -2.66 -13.33 25.54
C ASP A 517 -3.48 -14.62 25.39
N ALA A 518 -4.75 -14.65 25.81
CA ALA A 518 -5.68 -15.74 25.56
C ALA A 518 -5.80 -16.16 24.08
N VAL A 519 -5.87 -15.23 23.11
CA VAL A 519 -6.04 -15.58 21.68
C VAL A 519 -4.71 -16.02 21.06
N VAL A 520 -3.60 -15.36 21.42
CA VAL A 520 -2.26 -15.75 20.95
C VAL A 520 -1.79 -17.03 21.65
N SER A 521 -2.18 -17.25 22.89
CA SER A 521 -2.02 -18.48 23.65
C SER A 521 -2.94 -19.58 23.12
N GLU A 522 -4.16 -19.31 22.68
CA GLU A 522 -4.97 -20.31 21.96
C GLU A 522 -4.32 -20.74 20.63
N LEU A 523 -3.74 -19.78 19.90
CA LEU A 523 -2.97 -20.04 18.68
C LEU A 523 -1.59 -20.69 18.94
N ARG A 524 -0.92 -20.41 20.07
CA ARG A 524 0.41 -20.96 20.44
C ARG A 524 0.36 -22.23 21.27
N SER A 525 -0.69 -22.49 22.04
CA SER A 525 -0.80 -23.63 22.97
C SER A 525 -1.07 -24.96 22.25
N GLY A 526 -0.88 -25.04 20.93
CA GLY A 526 -1.22 -26.24 20.17
C GLY A 526 -2.72 -26.56 20.19
N ARG A 527 -3.58 -25.66 20.67
CA ARG A 527 -5.04 -25.86 20.68
C ARG A 527 -5.68 -25.73 19.30
N LEU A 528 -4.91 -25.43 18.25
CA LEU A 528 -5.32 -25.66 16.86
C LEU A 528 -5.05 -27.11 16.40
N ASP A 529 -3.99 -27.77 16.90
CA ASP A 529 -3.86 -29.22 16.72
C ASP A 529 -4.97 -29.93 17.51
N GLY A 530 -5.31 -29.42 18.69
CA GLY A 530 -6.47 -29.81 19.48
C GLY A 530 -7.81 -29.52 18.80
N ALA A 531 -8.18 -28.29 18.46
CA ALA A 531 -9.52 -27.97 17.95
C ALA A 531 -9.75 -28.41 16.50
N ALA A 532 -8.74 -28.42 15.63
CA ALA A 532 -8.89 -28.95 14.27
C ALA A 532 -8.85 -30.50 14.24
N SER A 533 -8.07 -31.15 15.14
CA SER A 533 -8.06 -32.62 15.22
C SER A 533 -9.15 -33.19 16.15
N THR A 534 -9.72 -32.40 17.08
CA THR A 534 -10.82 -32.81 17.98
C THR A 534 -12.21 -32.44 17.42
N LEU A 535 -12.34 -31.45 16.53
CA LEU A 535 -13.59 -31.26 15.75
C LEU A 535 -13.73 -32.26 14.58
N LEU A 536 -12.64 -32.92 14.19
CA LEU A 536 -12.67 -34.12 13.34
C LEU A 536 -12.75 -35.44 14.13
N SER A 537 -12.74 -35.36 15.46
CA SER A 537 -12.80 -36.53 16.34
C SER A 537 -13.41 -36.18 17.71
N SER A 538 -14.74 -35.97 17.76
CA SER A 538 -15.63 -36.34 18.89
C SER A 538 -16.84 -35.40 19.01
N SER A 539 -17.98 -35.81 18.43
CA SER A 539 -19.25 -36.03 19.15
C SER A 539 -20.40 -36.26 18.17
N ARG A 540 -20.67 -37.53 17.83
CA ARG A 540 -22.03 -37.98 17.49
C ARG A 540 -22.21 -39.42 17.99
N PRO A 541 -23.37 -39.76 18.58
CA PRO A 541 -23.58 -41.05 19.23
C PRO A 541 -23.70 -42.16 18.19
N SER A 542 -23.33 -43.33 18.64
CA SER A 542 -23.32 -44.62 17.97
C SER A 542 -24.63 -44.92 17.23
N SER A 543 -24.62 -44.85 15.90
CA SER A 543 -25.49 -45.67 15.06
C SER A 543 -24.84 -45.85 13.68
N LEU A 544 -24.70 -47.11 13.30
CA LEU A 544 -24.08 -47.62 12.08
C LEU A 544 -24.56 -46.90 10.81
N SER A 545 -23.63 -46.34 10.03
CA SER A 545 -23.76 -46.26 8.57
C SER A 545 -22.41 -45.96 7.89
N SER A 546 -22.13 -46.83 6.92
CA SER A 546 -21.07 -46.91 5.90
C SER A 546 -20.47 -45.60 5.36
N GLY A 547 -19.13 -45.58 5.19
CA GLY A 547 -18.56 -45.13 3.91
C GLY A 547 -17.83 -43.78 3.78
N ASN A 548 -17.41 -43.09 4.84
CA ASN A 548 -16.55 -41.89 4.67
C ASN A 548 -15.06 -42.20 4.87
N GLY A 549 -14.29 -42.12 3.78
CA GLY A 549 -12.85 -42.39 3.73
C GLY A 549 -12.06 -41.53 4.71
N ARG A 550 -11.58 -42.15 5.80
CA ARG A 550 -10.61 -41.53 6.70
C ARG A 550 -9.34 -41.21 5.92
N ARG A 551 -9.04 -39.92 5.74
CA ARG A 551 -7.77 -39.44 5.21
C ARG A 551 -6.67 -40.02 6.12
N ALA A 552 -5.76 -40.80 5.56
CA ALA A 552 -4.65 -41.36 6.32
C ALA A 552 -3.83 -40.22 6.94
N VAL A 553 -3.74 -40.17 8.27
CA VAL A 553 -2.96 -39.16 8.99
C VAL A 553 -1.49 -39.53 8.82
N VAL A 554 -0.74 -38.67 8.14
CA VAL A 554 0.71 -38.80 7.96
C VAL A 554 1.39 -38.38 9.27
N PRO A 555 2.22 -39.22 9.91
CA PRO A 555 2.99 -38.84 11.08
C PRO A 555 3.93 -37.66 10.77
N LEU A 556 3.92 -36.65 11.64
CA LEU A 556 4.63 -35.38 11.46
C LEU A 556 6.15 -35.51 11.59
N ASP A 557 6.62 -36.54 12.30
CA ASP A 557 8.01 -36.88 12.58
C ASP A 557 8.73 -37.55 11.41
N TRP A 558 8.06 -37.73 10.27
CA TRP A 558 8.67 -38.35 9.10
C TRP A 558 9.71 -37.45 8.42
N GLU A 559 10.83 -38.07 8.04
CA GLU A 559 11.91 -37.40 7.32
C GLU A 559 11.52 -37.13 5.87
N VAL A 560 11.67 -35.88 5.43
CA VAL A 560 11.40 -35.43 4.07
C VAL A 560 12.05 -36.37 3.05
N PRO A 561 11.29 -36.94 2.08
CA PRO A 561 11.85 -37.80 1.06
C PRO A 561 12.94 -37.08 0.27
N GLU A 562 14.05 -37.77 -0.03
CA GLU A 562 15.20 -37.18 -0.74
C GLU A 562 14.80 -36.47 -2.05
N LYS A 563 13.82 -37.03 -2.77
CA LYS A 563 13.28 -36.44 -4.01
C LYS A 563 12.59 -35.08 -3.80
N LEU A 564 12.03 -34.83 -2.62
CA LEU A 564 11.33 -33.59 -2.28
C LEU A 564 12.23 -32.57 -1.57
N ARG A 565 13.38 -33.00 -1.02
CA ARG A 565 14.33 -32.13 -0.32
C ARG A 565 14.71 -30.87 -1.11
N PRO A 566 14.98 -30.91 -2.44
CA PRO A 566 15.26 -29.70 -3.21
C PRO A 566 14.10 -28.68 -3.20
N ARG A 567 12.84 -29.14 -3.17
CA ARG A 567 11.67 -28.25 -3.10
C ARG A 567 11.55 -27.58 -1.72
N TYR A 568 11.79 -28.32 -0.63
CA TYR A 568 11.85 -27.75 0.72
C TYR A 568 12.90 -26.63 0.81
N ILE A 569 14.11 -26.88 0.29
CA ILE A 569 15.18 -25.88 0.21
C ILE A 569 14.75 -24.69 -0.67
N GLY A 570 14.05 -24.96 -1.78
CA GLY A 570 13.48 -23.93 -2.65
C GLY A 570 12.51 -23.00 -1.94
N ILE A 571 11.58 -23.54 -1.15
CA ILE A 571 10.66 -22.73 -0.32
C ILE A 571 11.45 -21.90 0.70
N TYR A 572 12.41 -22.50 1.41
CA TYR A 572 13.23 -21.78 2.38
C TYR A 572 13.95 -20.58 1.75
N ARG A 573 14.63 -20.78 0.61
CA ARG A 573 15.35 -19.70 -0.11
C ARG A 573 14.43 -18.64 -0.70
N THR A 574 13.23 -19.03 -1.09
CA THR A 574 12.28 -18.12 -1.77
C THR A 574 11.51 -17.25 -0.79
N PHE A 575 11.16 -17.79 0.40
CA PHE A 575 10.25 -17.13 1.34
C PHE A 575 10.89 -16.82 2.70
N ILE A 576 11.87 -17.57 3.19
CA ILE A 576 12.31 -17.47 4.60
C ILE A 576 13.70 -16.84 4.73
N GLU A 577 14.62 -17.17 3.81
CA GLU A 577 16.00 -16.70 3.82
C GLU A 577 16.09 -15.17 3.91
N ARG A 578 17.17 -14.67 4.52
CA ARG A 578 17.39 -13.22 4.62
C ARG A 578 17.51 -12.64 3.21
N GLN A 579 16.71 -11.61 2.93
CA GLN A 579 16.64 -10.97 1.60
C GLN A 579 16.05 -11.85 0.50
N ALA A 580 15.35 -12.93 0.88
CA ALA A 580 14.60 -13.75 -0.06
C ALA A 580 13.67 -12.90 -0.95
N PRO A 581 13.46 -13.27 -2.22
CA PRO A 581 12.70 -12.47 -3.18
C PRO A 581 11.24 -12.27 -2.75
N MET A 582 10.64 -13.26 -2.10
CA MET A 582 9.30 -13.22 -1.52
C MET A 582 9.35 -13.41 -0.01
N GLN A 583 10.27 -12.70 0.65
CA GLN A 583 10.50 -12.88 2.08
C GLN A 583 9.21 -12.63 2.90
N ILE A 584 8.70 -13.69 3.53
CA ILE A 584 7.57 -13.60 4.46
C ILE A 584 8.03 -13.02 5.80
N VAL A 585 7.16 -12.23 6.42
CA VAL A 585 7.44 -11.64 7.72
C VAL A 585 7.17 -12.70 8.79
N LEU A 586 8.24 -13.24 9.38
CA LEU A 586 8.22 -14.18 10.50
C LEU A 586 8.89 -13.56 11.73
N SER A 587 8.59 -14.13 12.90
CA SER A 587 9.28 -13.80 14.16
C SER A 587 10.76 -14.14 14.07
N ALA A 588 11.60 -13.32 14.71
CA ALA A 588 13.05 -13.50 14.66
C ALA A 588 13.53 -14.86 15.20
N PRO A 589 12.97 -15.40 16.31
CA PRO A 589 13.35 -16.73 16.82
C PRO A 589 13.01 -17.84 15.83
N LEU A 590 11.82 -17.82 15.24
CA LEU A 590 11.39 -18.83 14.28
C LEU A 590 12.24 -18.81 13.00
N ARG A 591 12.55 -17.61 12.48
CA ARG A 591 13.44 -17.49 11.34
C ARG A 591 14.84 -18.03 11.65
N HIS A 592 15.35 -17.80 12.86
CA HIS A 592 16.64 -18.33 13.30
C HIS A 592 16.61 -19.85 13.41
N ALA A 593 15.55 -20.45 13.97
CA ALA A 593 15.38 -21.89 14.05
C ALA A 593 15.36 -22.55 12.66
N LEU A 594 14.58 -21.99 11.73
CA LEU A 594 14.57 -22.43 10.33
C LEU A 594 15.94 -22.25 9.67
N GLN A 595 16.62 -21.14 9.93
CA GLN A 595 17.96 -20.92 9.41
C GLN A 595 18.94 -21.98 9.90
N MET A 596 18.90 -22.37 11.18
CA MET A 596 19.73 -23.45 11.71
C MET A 596 19.40 -24.79 11.06
N ALA A 597 18.11 -25.12 10.93
CA ALA A 597 17.65 -26.36 10.30
C ALA A 597 18.08 -26.51 8.83
N PHE A 598 18.18 -25.40 8.08
CA PHE A 598 18.57 -25.41 6.67
C PHE A 598 20.06 -25.10 6.41
N SER A 599 20.82 -24.69 7.44
CA SER A 599 22.26 -24.41 7.32
C SER A 599 23.11 -25.68 7.44
N ASP A 600 22.64 -26.67 8.19
CA ASP A 600 23.34 -27.94 8.35
C ASP A 600 22.91 -28.92 7.22
N PRO A 601 23.80 -29.28 6.28
CA PRO A 601 23.48 -30.24 5.23
C PRO A 601 23.21 -31.66 5.77
N ALA A 602 23.65 -31.97 6.99
CA ALA A 602 23.41 -33.24 7.66
C ALA A 602 22.10 -33.25 8.48
N ALA A 603 21.46 -32.09 8.68
CA ALA A 603 20.21 -32.02 9.43
C ALA A 603 19.10 -32.83 8.73
N ARG A 604 18.44 -33.67 9.53
CA ARG A 604 17.25 -34.42 9.11
C ARG A 604 16.09 -33.44 9.04
N LEU A 605 15.71 -33.04 7.82
CA LEU A 605 14.51 -32.24 7.59
C LEU A 605 13.27 -33.12 7.78
N THR A 606 12.40 -32.71 8.68
CA THR A 606 11.10 -33.33 8.94
C THR A 606 10.00 -32.66 8.12
N LEU A 607 8.89 -33.36 7.87
CA LEU A 607 7.76 -32.81 7.11
C LEU A 607 7.12 -31.61 7.80
N ASP A 608 7.20 -31.53 9.13
CA ASP A 608 6.63 -30.48 9.96
C ASP A 608 7.52 -29.23 10.11
N VAL A 609 8.70 -29.19 9.47
CA VAL A 609 9.69 -28.12 9.62
C VAL A 609 9.11 -26.72 9.38
N PHE A 610 8.05 -26.60 8.58
CA PHE A 610 7.39 -25.33 8.27
C PHE A 610 6.07 -25.09 9.02
N ASN A 611 5.63 -25.97 9.92
CA ASN A 611 4.32 -25.83 10.59
C ASN A 611 4.23 -24.56 11.44
N ASP A 612 5.28 -24.24 12.20
CA ASP A 612 5.30 -22.99 12.97
C ASP A 612 5.25 -21.75 12.07
N ALA A 613 5.93 -21.79 10.92
CA ALA A 613 5.89 -20.71 9.94
C ALA A 613 4.51 -20.60 9.29
N LYS A 614 3.89 -21.73 8.94
CA LYS A 614 2.52 -21.82 8.43
C LYS A 614 1.53 -21.19 9.42
N ASN A 615 1.60 -21.56 10.69
CA ASN A 615 0.73 -21.05 11.75
C ASN A 615 0.93 -19.54 11.97
N GLU A 616 2.17 -19.05 11.99
CA GLU A 616 2.44 -17.62 12.11
C GLU A 616 1.91 -16.83 10.90
N VAL A 617 2.05 -17.37 9.69
CA VAL A 617 1.53 -16.76 8.45
C VAL A 617 0.00 -16.78 8.42
N LEU A 618 -0.65 -17.89 8.78
CA LEU A 618 -2.10 -18.01 8.87
C LEU A 618 -2.67 -17.01 9.87
N SER A 619 -2.07 -16.91 11.06
CA SER A 619 -2.46 -15.95 12.08
C SER A 619 -2.39 -14.51 11.57
N ARG A 620 -1.31 -14.16 10.85
CA ARG A 620 -1.15 -12.84 10.24
C ARG A 620 -2.21 -12.57 9.19
N LEU A 621 -2.40 -13.48 8.23
CA LEU A 621 -3.40 -13.36 7.17
C LEU A 621 -4.83 -13.24 7.72
N TYR A 622 -5.15 -13.98 8.78
CA TYR A 622 -6.42 -13.88 9.48
C TYR A 622 -6.64 -12.49 10.10
N VAL A 623 -5.63 -11.96 10.79
CA VAL A 623 -5.74 -10.66 11.47
C VAL A 623 -5.78 -9.49 10.49
N THR A 624 -5.02 -9.55 9.40
CA THR A 624 -4.89 -8.43 8.45
C THR A 624 -5.79 -8.61 7.24
N THR A 625 -5.48 -9.58 6.38
CA THR A 625 -5.98 -9.67 5.01
C THR A 625 -7.41 -10.20 4.96
N TYR A 626 -7.76 -11.14 5.84
CA TYR A 626 -9.10 -11.73 5.89
C TYR A 626 -10.19 -10.68 6.19
N ARG A 627 -9.87 -9.70 7.03
CA ARG A 627 -10.80 -8.60 7.32
C ARG A 627 -11.03 -7.70 6.11
N THR A 628 -9.97 -7.39 5.36
CA THR A 628 -10.08 -6.65 4.10
C THR A 628 -10.92 -7.44 3.10
N PHE A 629 -10.70 -8.75 3.02
CA PHE A 629 -11.45 -9.66 2.15
C PHE A 629 -12.94 -9.67 2.49
N LEU A 630 -13.32 -9.81 3.77
CA LEU A 630 -14.73 -9.78 4.18
C LEU A 630 -15.40 -8.43 3.87
N ARG A 631 -14.68 -7.31 4.03
CA ARG A 631 -15.19 -5.99 3.63
C ARG A 631 -15.39 -5.91 2.12
N HIS A 632 -14.43 -6.41 1.35
CA HIS A 632 -14.50 -6.44 -0.10
C HIS A 632 -15.73 -7.24 -0.57
N ARG A 633 -15.91 -8.44 -0.04
CA ARG A 633 -17.05 -9.31 -0.35
C ARG A 633 -18.37 -8.72 0.11
N GLN A 634 -18.41 -8.06 1.27
CA GLN A 634 -19.61 -7.35 1.72
C GLN A 634 -20.01 -6.23 0.73
N VAL A 635 -19.03 -5.46 0.25
CA VAL A 635 -19.28 -4.41 -0.77
C VAL A 635 -19.75 -5.03 -2.08
N GLN A 636 -19.12 -6.10 -2.55
CA GLN A 636 -19.56 -6.81 -3.75
C GLN A 636 -20.99 -7.35 -3.61
N ASN A 637 -21.33 -7.99 -2.49
CA ASN A 637 -22.67 -8.48 -2.22
C ASN A 637 -23.69 -7.34 -2.22
N THR A 638 -23.36 -6.18 -1.63
CA THR A 638 -24.26 -5.01 -1.67
C THR A 638 -24.43 -4.43 -3.07
N ASN A 639 -23.37 -4.44 -3.88
CA ASN A 639 -23.44 -3.97 -5.26
C ASN A 639 -24.26 -4.94 -6.12
N HIS A 640 -24.04 -6.24 -5.96
CA HIS A 640 -24.80 -7.28 -6.65
C HIS A 640 -26.30 -7.19 -6.30
N ALA A 641 -26.63 -7.04 -5.02
CA ALA A 641 -28.01 -6.84 -4.57
C ALA A 641 -28.64 -5.55 -5.13
N ARG A 642 -27.85 -4.48 -5.32
CA ARG A 642 -28.33 -3.25 -5.98
C ARG A 642 -28.58 -3.48 -7.48
N THR A 643 -27.63 -4.09 -8.19
CA THR A 643 -27.78 -4.41 -9.61
C THR A 643 -28.99 -5.31 -9.85
N GLN A 644 -29.19 -6.33 -9.02
CA GLN A 644 -30.35 -7.21 -9.11
C GLN A 644 -31.67 -6.45 -8.86
N ARG A 645 -31.70 -5.49 -7.91
CA ARG A 645 -32.87 -4.62 -7.69
C ARG A 645 -33.13 -3.70 -8.87
N ASP A 646 -32.10 -3.12 -9.46
CA ASP A 646 -32.22 -2.24 -10.63
C ASP A 646 -32.69 -3.02 -11.86
N GLU A 647 -32.23 -4.27 -12.04
CA GLU A 647 -32.72 -5.18 -13.08
C GLU A 647 -34.18 -5.57 -12.86
N ILE A 648 -34.57 -5.91 -11.63
CA ILE A 648 -35.98 -6.18 -11.30
C ILE A 648 -36.85 -4.94 -11.54
N ALA A 649 -36.38 -3.75 -11.16
CA ALA A 649 -37.10 -2.50 -11.40
C ALA A 649 -37.27 -2.22 -12.90
N ARG A 650 -36.21 -2.42 -13.71
CA ARG A 650 -36.30 -2.27 -15.17
C ARG A 650 -37.22 -3.31 -15.80
N MET A 651 -37.20 -4.55 -15.32
CA MET A 651 -38.16 -5.55 -15.79
C MET A 651 -39.58 -5.13 -15.44
N ALA A 652 -39.83 -4.63 -14.22
CA ALA A 652 -41.15 -4.12 -13.84
C ALA A 652 -41.60 -2.92 -14.71
N GLU A 653 -40.70 -2.01 -15.07
CA GLU A 653 -40.99 -0.89 -15.99
C GLU A 653 -41.26 -1.36 -17.43
N LEU A 654 -40.63 -2.44 -17.90
CA LEU A 654 -40.91 -3.01 -19.23
C LEU A 654 -42.23 -3.80 -19.28
N TRP A 655 -42.69 -4.29 -18.14
CA TRP A 655 -43.97 -4.99 -18.00
C TRP A 655 -45.17 -4.04 -17.84
N ALA A 656 -44.94 -2.84 -17.32
CA ALA A 656 -45.94 -1.78 -17.16
C ALA A 656 -46.11 -0.99 -18.47
#